data_AF-A0A5N6TM15-F1
#
_entry.id   AF-A0A5N6TM15-F1
#
_cell.length_a   1.000
_cell.length_b   1.000
_cell.length_c   1.000
_cell.angle_alpha   90.00
_cell.angle_beta   90.00
_cell.angle_gamma   90.00
#
_symmetry.space_group_name_H-M   'P 1'
#
loop_
_entity.id
_entity.type
_entity.pdbx_description
1 polymer ?
#
loop_
_entity_poly.entity_id
_entity_poly.type
_entity_poly.pdbx_seq_one_letter_code
_entity_poly.pdbx_strand_id
1 'polypeptide(L)'
;MRLSRAEVESHSTKASCWVAIHGSVYDVTDFIDSHPGGPNVILRCAGKDATEDFDSVHDKETLTQSLAPSSVVGHVEPGALAKSSDPPKGTAPAENSNLPPPLGSLLNLFDFEKVAQQHLPPNAWAYYSSGAEDEISKRQNSKAFQKVSLRPRILRNIPAVDTTTHILGKSVSLPIYMSATGIAKLAHPDGERALGAAAGKEGLAQVLANGSSVPIEGVMNARTHPEQPVFFQLYVNRDIKKSEEMVLRADRAGVGAVWVTVDSPVVGKREMDERLNLEVQARDNPSTQGQGVAKTMASSISPFIDWSILEWLRGLTQLPIVIKGIQCVEDAVQAYHCGVQGIVLSNHGGRSQDTAQSPLLTLLEIRRYAPFLIESEMQIFLDGGIRRGTDVLKAVALGATAVGLGRPMLYGLAAGYGEQGVRRTIEILRHEIETNMVFLGVKSLKDLGPHLLNTARLERDVVGSVKFIGSFYALILSRSDRVHLTVVARSNYDAVKENGIFIDSENHGQHTFRPHHIVKSPDEVSGPFDYVICAHKAIDQEAVASRLQPAINEDTTIVIIQNGVGNEEPFRKAYPKSSIITCVTWVGATQTSPGVVKHTKSEDMEIGLFPNPSVDQPVEQSRLTTFASLLEGGNTRCQILEDMQRRRWEKVVWNAAWNTLTTLTLLDTQSWLHSSNDAIPLTRRLMREVIDVAQKCGASLEYELVDELMDRINSLPGIGSSMQTDFKNGKPLEVDVIVGFPSKKAREFGLETPVLDTISALTRAVDVRLRSS
;
A
#
# COMPACT_ATOMS: atom_id res chain seq x y z
N MET A 1 0.43 69.12 -24.98
CA MET A 1 1.55 69.30 -25.93
C MET A 1 1.78 67.97 -26.66
N ARG A 2 2.00 67.96 -27.98
CA ARG A 2 2.27 66.72 -28.73
C ARG A 2 3.77 66.45 -28.70
N LEU A 3 4.16 65.29 -28.20
CA LEU A 3 5.55 64.88 -28.01
C LEU A 3 5.98 63.92 -29.12
N SER A 4 7.23 64.02 -29.55
CA SER A 4 7.84 63.06 -30.47
C SER A 4 8.28 61.79 -29.72
N ARG A 5 8.39 60.69 -30.47
CA ARG A 5 8.89 59.41 -29.96
C ARG A 5 10.26 59.55 -29.27
N ALA A 6 11.20 60.24 -29.93
CA ALA A 6 12.56 60.38 -29.44
C ALA A 6 12.65 61.20 -28.15
N GLU A 7 11.76 62.19 -27.96
CA GLU A 7 11.66 62.95 -26.72
C GLU A 7 11.24 62.03 -25.57
N VAL A 8 10.15 61.26 -25.72
CA VAL A 8 9.69 60.36 -24.66
C VAL A 8 10.70 59.24 -24.34
N GLU A 9 11.31 58.63 -25.36
CA GLU A 9 12.31 57.55 -25.18
C GLU A 9 13.58 58.04 -24.45
N SER A 10 13.89 59.34 -24.50
CA SER A 10 15.04 59.93 -23.80
C SER A 10 14.88 59.98 -22.28
N HIS A 11 13.64 59.90 -21.77
CA HIS A 11 13.31 59.85 -20.34
C HIS A 11 13.09 58.40 -19.87
N SER A 12 14.13 57.55 -20.02
CA SER A 12 14.07 56.10 -19.77
C SER A 12 14.92 55.63 -18.56
N THR A 13 15.21 56.53 -17.61
CA THR A 13 16.09 56.21 -16.46
C THR A 13 15.45 56.62 -15.13
N LYS A 14 15.98 56.13 -14.01
CA LYS A 14 15.47 56.51 -12.67
C LYS A 14 15.58 58.01 -12.38
N ALA A 15 16.59 58.69 -12.90
CA ALA A 15 16.77 60.12 -12.71
C ALA A 15 15.85 60.98 -13.59
N SER A 16 15.17 60.36 -14.55
CA SER A 16 14.28 61.03 -15.51
C SER A 16 13.45 59.96 -16.24
N CYS A 17 12.23 59.72 -15.78
CA CYS A 17 11.38 58.59 -16.16
C CYS A 17 9.99 59.04 -16.60
N TRP A 18 9.71 58.93 -17.89
CA TRP A 18 8.37 59.17 -18.44
C TRP A 18 7.73 57.87 -18.91
N VAL A 19 6.42 57.73 -18.76
CA VAL A 19 5.65 56.58 -19.26
C VAL A 19 4.42 57.04 -20.01
N ALA A 20 4.09 56.40 -21.13
CA ALA A 20 2.86 56.69 -21.87
C ALA A 20 1.77 55.69 -21.47
N ILE A 21 0.59 56.18 -21.09
CA ILE A 21 -0.57 55.35 -20.73
C ILE A 21 -1.80 55.96 -21.40
N HIS A 22 -2.52 55.17 -22.20
CA HIS A 22 -3.68 55.62 -23.00
C HIS A 22 -3.36 56.84 -23.88
N GLY A 23 -2.15 56.91 -24.45
CA GLY A 23 -1.68 58.01 -25.31
C GLY A 23 -1.29 59.31 -24.58
N SER A 24 -1.43 59.38 -23.26
CA SER A 24 -0.95 60.48 -22.43
C SER A 24 0.40 60.13 -21.81
N VAL A 25 1.35 61.07 -21.81
CA VAL A 25 2.71 60.87 -21.28
C VAL A 25 2.80 61.51 -19.90
N TYR A 26 3.20 60.70 -18.92
CA TYR A 26 3.32 61.08 -17.52
C TYR A 26 4.79 61.10 -17.12
N ASP A 27 5.23 62.19 -16.50
CA ASP A 27 6.47 62.22 -15.73
C ASP A 27 6.22 61.57 -14.37
N VAL A 28 6.80 60.39 -14.17
CA VAL A 28 6.66 59.60 -12.95
C VAL A 28 7.94 59.59 -12.13
N THR A 29 8.93 60.42 -12.46
CA THR A 29 10.28 60.42 -11.86
C THR A 29 10.24 60.42 -10.34
N ASP A 30 9.47 61.34 -9.74
CA ASP A 30 9.35 61.47 -8.29
C ASP A 30 8.42 60.42 -7.65
N PHE A 31 7.63 59.71 -8.46
CA PHE A 31 6.70 58.68 -8.00
C PHE A 31 7.33 57.28 -7.95
N ILE A 32 8.44 57.04 -8.66
CA ILE A 32 9.10 55.73 -8.79
C ILE A 32 9.31 55.04 -7.43
N ASP A 33 9.89 55.76 -6.46
CA ASP A 33 10.27 55.19 -5.17
C ASP A 33 9.10 55.05 -4.19
N SER A 34 7.96 55.69 -4.48
CA SER A 34 6.73 55.60 -3.66
C SER A 34 5.68 54.65 -4.24
N HIS A 35 5.95 54.04 -5.40
CA HIS A 35 5.04 53.10 -6.05
C HIS A 35 4.86 51.80 -5.23
N PRO A 36 3.62 51.41 -4.86
CA PRO A 36 3.37 50.22 -4.02
C PRO A 36 3.88 48.89 -4.61
N GLY A 37 3.94 48.77 -5.94
CA GLY A 37 4.51 47.60 -6.64
C GLY A 37 6.05 47.60 -6.73
N GLY A 38 6.71 48.60 -6.13
CA GLY A 38 8.15 48.80 -6.18
C GLY A 38 8.64 49.56 -7.43
N PRO A 39 9.84 50.15 -7.36
CA PRO A 39 10.36 51.05 -8.40
C PRO A 39 10.70 50.34 -9.72
N ASN A 40 11.08 49.06 -9.65
CA ASN A 40 11.51 48.28 -10.83
C ASN A 40 10.38 48.05 -11.85
N VAL A 41 9.12 48.02 -11.41
CA VAL A 41 7.95 47.82 -12.28
C VAL A 41 7.75 49.04 -13.20
N ILE A 42 7.89 50.25 -12.64
CA ILE A 42 7.80 51.50 -13.41
C ILE A 42 9.02 51.65 -14.31
N LEU A 43 10.23 51.38 -13.79
CA LEU A 43 11.48 51.53 -14.55
C LEU A 43 11.54 50.65 -15.80
N ARG A 44 10.89 49.47 -15.80
CA ARG A 44 10.77 48.60 -16.99
C ARG A 44 10.01 49.27 -18.14
N CYS A 45 9.10 50.18 -17.79
CA CYS A 45 8.22 50.90 -18.70
C CYS A 45 8.75 52.29 -19.08
N ALA A 46 9.89 52.70 -18.52
CA ALA A 46 10.46 54.03 -18.73
C ALA A 46 10.75 54.30 -20.22
N GLY A 47 10.25 55.43 -20.73
CA GLY A 47 10.31 55.84 -22.13
C GLY A 47 9.42 55.06 -23.09
N LYS A 48 8.46 54.25 -22.59
CA LYS A 48 7.63 53.32 -23.40
C LYS A 48 6.14 53.54 -23.20
N ASP A 49 5.34 52.87 -24.02
CA ASP A 49 3.89 52.73 -23.82
C ASP A 49 3.62 51.59 -22.83
N ALA A 50 3.13 51.97 -21.65
CA ALA A 50 2.84 51.11 -20.50
C ALA A 50 1.34 50.79 -20.37
N THR A 51 0.52 51.10 -21.37
CA THR A 51 -0.95 50.99 -21.29
C THR A 51 -1.42 49.58 -20.90
N GLU A 52 -0.85 48.54 -21.51
CA GLU A 52 -1.23 47.14 -21.23
C GLU A 52 -0.77 46.68 -19.84
N ASP A 53 0.45 47.04 -19.42
CA ASP A 53 0.96 46.72 -18.08
C ASP A 53 0.11 47.42 -17.01
N PHE A 54 -0.29 48.67 -17.26
CA PHE A 54 -1.17 49.43 -16.37
C PHE A 54 -2.56 48.78 -16.25
N ASP A 55 -3.25 48.55 -17.37
CA ASP A 55 -4.62 48.00 -17.41
C ASP A 55 -4.70 46.56 -16.87
N SER A 56 -3.60 45.81 -16.89
CA SER A 56 -3.56 44.44 -16.34
C SER A 56 -3.66 44.37 -14.82
N VAL A 57 -3.39 45.48 -14.13
CA VAL A 57 -3.35 45.55 -12.65
C VAL A 57 -4.21 46.67 -12.09
N HIS A 58 -4.45 47.74 -12.85
CA HIS A 58 -5.09 48.96 -12.38
C HIS A 58 -6.26 49.38 -13.28
N ASP A 59 -7.22 50.11 -12.71
CA ASP A 59 -8.27 50.78 -13.48
C ASP A 59 -7.85 52.21 -13.90
N LYS A 60 -8.58 52.81 -14.85
CA LYS A 60 -8.25 54.16 -15.35
C LYS A 60 -8.39 55.27 -14.29
N GLU A 61 -9.23 55.07 -13.28
CA GLU A 61 -9.46 56.05 -12.20
C GLU A 61 -8.25 56.13 -11.25
N THR A 62 -7.44 55.07 -11.17
CA THR A 62 -6.22 55.02 -10.35
C THR A 62 -5.16 56.07 -10.78
N LEU A 63 -5.10 56.46 -12.06
CA LEU A 63 -4.13 57.46 -12.55
C LEU A 63 -4.37 58.85 -11.96
N THR A 64 -5.64 59.28 -11.90
CA THR A 64 -6.00 60.61 -11.40
C THR A 64 -5.95 60.72 -9.88
N GLN A 65 -5.99 59.58 -9.19
CA GLN A 65 -5.84 59.50 -7.73
C GLN A 65 -4.38 59.41 -7.28
N SER A 66 -3.50 58.81 -8.10
CA SER A 66 -2.11 58.51 -7.71
C SER A 66 -1.08 59.50 -8.26
N LEU A 67 -1.39 60.20 -9.37
CA LEU A 67 -0.50 61.17 -9.99
C LEU A 67 -1.16 62.55 -10.04
N ALA A 68 -0.38 63.59 -9.77
CA ALA A 68 -0.87 64.96 -9.85
C ALA A 68 -1.17 65.35 -11.31
N PRO A 69 -2.16 66.23 -11.58
CA PRO A 69 -2.42 66.71 -12.94
C PRO A 69 -1.19 67.35 -13.63
N SER A 70 -0.25 67.89 -12.84
CA SER A 70 1.02 68.44 -13.31
C SER A 70 2.01 67.38 -13.83
N SER A 71 1.79 66.10 -13.54
CA SER A 71 2.62 65.00 -14.04
C SER A 71 2.37 64.71 -15.52
N VAL A 72 1.28 65.21 -16.13
CA VAL A 72 1.03 65.03 -17.56
C VAL A 72 1.87 66.04 -18.35
N VAL A 73 2.91 65.55 -19.02
CA VAL A 73 3.84 66.37 -19.81
C VAL A 73 3.42 66.52 -21.27
N GLY A 74 2.55 65.63 -21.76
CA GLY A 74 2.00 65.75 -23.11
C GLY A 74 1.25 64.50 -23.57
N HIS A 75 1.04 64.42 -24.88
CA HIS A 75 0.43 63.27 -25.54
C HIS A 75 1.34 62.82 -26.70
N VAL A 76 1.33 61.52 -26.95
CA VAL A 76 2.06 60.90 -28.05
C VAL A 76 1.06 60.25 -29.00
N GLU A 77 1.39 60.16 -30.28
CA GLU A 77 0.52 59.47 -31.23
C GLU A 77 0.33 57.99 -30.83
N PRO A 78 -0.91 57.46 -30.86
CA PRO A 78 -1.17 56.06 -30.55
C PRO A 78 -0.29 55.12 -31.38
N GLY A 79 0.45 54.22 -30.72
CA GLY A 79 1.35 53.27 -31.38
C GLY A 79 2.70 53.85 -31.82
N ALA A 80 3.04 55.10 -31.48
CA ALA A 80 4.34 55.69 -31.82
C ALA A 80 5.49 55.24 -30.91
N LEU A 81 5.20 54.73 -29.70
CA LEU A 81 6.19 54.18 -28.77
C LEU A 81 6.16 52.65 -28.81
N ALA A 82 7.32 52.02 -28.54
CA ALA A 82 7.36 50.59 -28.30
C ALA A 82 6.56 50.26 -27.03
N LYS A 83 5.82 49.15 -27.04
CA LYS A 83 5.12 48.70 -25.83
C LYS A 83 6.15 48.19 -24.82
N SER A 84 5.92 48.42 -23.54
CA SER A 84 6.77 47.89 -22.45
C SER A 84 6.88 46.35 -22.44
N SER A 85 5.96 45.67 -23.12
CA SER A 85 5.94 44.22 -23.40
C SER A 85 6.86 43.76 -24.54
N ASP A 86 7.43 44.66 -25.37
CA ASP A 86 8.34 44.30 -26.47
C ASP A 86 9.79 44.04 -25.95
N PRO A 87 10.39 42.87 -26.22
CA PRO A 87 11.75 42.55 -25.77
C PRO A 87 12.85 43.24 -26.62
N PRO A 88 14.07 43.47 -26.08
CA PRO A 88 15.21 43.90 -26.89
C PRO A 88 15.57 42.80 -27.90
N LYS A 89 15.80 43.16 -29.15
CA LYS A 89 16.20 42.23 -30.23
C LYS A 89 17.47 41.46 -29.86
N GLY A 90 17.31 40.18 -29.54
CA GLY A 90 18.40 39.21 -29.36
C GLY A 90 17.85 37.79 -29.40
N THR A 91 18.12 37.09 -30.52
CA THR A 91 17.86 35.66 -30.81
C THR A 91 16.43 35.16 -30.65
N ALA A 92 15.74 34.95 -31.77
CA ALA A 92 14.41 34.35 -31.85
C ALA A 92 14.38 32.88 -31.38
N PRO A 93 13.41 32.48 -30.55
CA PRO A 93 12.78 31.17 -30.61
C PRO A 93 11.46 31.26 -31.41
N ALA A 94 11.14 30.19 -32.12
CA ALA A 94 10.00 30.09 -33.02
C ALA A 94 8.66 30.55 -32.40
N GLU A 95 7.99 31.48 -33.07
CA GLU A 95 6.62 31.93 -32.80
C GLU A 95 5.63 30.78 -33.07
N ASN A 96 5.33 29.97 -32.04
CA ASN A 96 4.08 29.19 -31.84
C ASN A 96 4.16 28.19 -30.65
N SER A 97 5.21 28.19 -29.82
CA SER A 97 5.44 27.11 -28.84
C SER A 97 4.85 27.30 -27.43
N ASN A 98 4.21 28.44 -27.11
CA ASN A 98 3.81 28.78 -25.73
C ASN A 98 2.29 28.78 -25.46
N LEU A 99 1.46 28.47 -26.46
CA LEU A 99 0.03 28.26 -26.25
C LEU A 99 -0.23 26.81 -25.84
N PRO A 100 -1.07 26.56 -24.83
CA PRO A 100 -1.42 25.20 -24.47
C PRO A 100 -2.21 24.56 -25.61
N PRO A 101 -2.10 23.22 -25.80
CA PRO A 101 -2.81 22.53 -26.87
C PRO A 101 -4.33 22.71 -26.75
N PRO A 102 -5.12 22.58 -27.83
CA PRO A 102 -6.57 22.60 -27.71
C PRO A 102 -7.08 21.47 -26.79
N LEU A 103 -8.08 21.72 -25.94
CA LEU A 103 -8.63 20.70 -25.02
C LEU A 103 -9.07 19.42 -25.74
N GLY A 104 -9.59 19.54 -26.96
CA GLY A 104 -10.01 18.41 -27.79
C GLY A 104 -8.86 17.50 -28.22
N SER A 105 -7.61 17.97 -28.25
CA SER A 105 -6.44 17.14 -28.58
C SER A 105 -5.85 16.41 -27.36
N LEU A 106 -6.32 16.70 -26.14
CA LEU A 106 -5.93 15.94 -24.96
C LEU A 106 -6.72 14.63 -24.92
N LEU A 107 -5.99 13.51 -24.92
CA LEU A 107 -6.56 12.17 -25.08
C LEU A 107 -6.59 11.40 -23.77
N ASN A 108 -5.73 11.75 -22.81
CA ASN A 108 -5.63 11.06 -21.54
C ASN A 108 -5.10 11.98 -20.42
N LEU A 109 -5.19 11.52 -19.18
CA LEU A 109 -4.78 12.27 -17.99
C LEU A 109 -3.27 12.60 -17.95
N PHE A 110 -2.42 11.82 -18.63
CA PHE A 110 -0.98 12.11 -18.71
C PHE A 110 -0.70 13.30 -19.64
N ASP A 111 -1.58 13.60 -20.59
CA ASP A 111 -1.42 14.79 -21.45
C ASP A 111 -1.63 16.07 -20.61
N PHE A 112 -2.62 16.08 -19.71
CA PHE A 112 -2.81 17.18 -18.75
C PHE A 112 -1.61 17.34 -17.81
N GLU A 113 -1.01 16.23 -17.35
CA GLU A 113 0.20 16.29 -16.51
C GLU A 113 1.37 16.94 -17.26
N LYS A 114 1.58 16.61 -18.54
CA LYS A 114 2.60 17.24 -19.39
C LYS A 114 2.33 18.73 -19.61
N VAL A 115 1.08 19.10 -19.92
CA VAL A 115 0.69 20.50 -20.10
C VAL A 115 0.91 21.28 -18.81
N ALA A 116 0.48 20.74 -17.67
CA ALA A 116 0.68 21.33 -16.36
C ALA A 116 2.17 21.50 -16.03
N GLN A 117 3.02 20.51 -16.33
CA GLN A 117 4.47 20.62 -16.15
C GLN A 117 5.09 21.78 -16.94
N GLN A 118 4.56 22.06 -18.14
CA GLN A 118 5.07 23.11 -19.02
C GLN A 118 4.56 24.51 -18.66
N HIS A 119 3.33 24.62 -18.16
CA HIS A 119 2.64 25.91 -18.02
C HIS A 119 2.43 26.36 -16.57
N LEU A 120 2.57 25.47 -15.58
CA LEU A 120 2.50 25.88 -14.18
C LEU A 120 3.77 26.63 -13.76
N PRO A 121 3.65 27.62 -12.88
CA PRO A 121 4.81 28.17 -12.18
C PRO A 121 5.63 27.05 -11.51
N PRO A 122 6.98 27.13 -11.49
CA PRO A 122 7.82 26.07 -10.95
C PRO A 122 7.47 25.66 -9.51
N ASN A 123 7.05 26.61 -8.66
CA ASN A 123 6.61 26.35 -7.30
C ASN A 123 5.27 25.61 -7.24
N ALA A 124 4.32 25.95 -8.11
CA ALA A 124 3.05 25.23 -8.26
C ALA A 124 3.29 23.80 -8.74
N TRP A 125 4.14 23.61 -9.74
CA TRP A 125 4.52 22.28 -10.23
C TRP A 125 5.21 21.44 -9.14
N ALA A 126 6.21 22.00 -8.46
CA ALA A 126 6.90 21.31 -7.37
C ALA A 126 5.94 20.94 -6.24
N TYR A 127 5.01 21.84 -5.89
CA TYR A 127 4.00 21.60 -4.87
C TYR A 127 3.02 20.48 -5.27
N TYR A 128 2.52 20.44 -6.50
CA TYR A 128 1.54 19.42 -6.90
C TYR A 128 2.16 18.08 -7.26
N SER A 129 3.26 18.08 -8.02
CA SER A 129 3.84 16.87 -8.57
C SER A 129 4.57 16.04 -7.52
N SER A 130 5.21 16.68 -6.52
CA SER A 130 6.07 15.98 -5.55
C SER A 130 5.36 14.91 -4.71
N GLY A 131 6.13 13.89 -4.35
CA GLY A 131 5.89 12.95 -3.26
C GLY A 131 6.86 13.17 -2.10
N ALA A 132 6.80 12.30 -1.10
CA ALA A 132 7.74 12.27 0.02
C ALA A 132 9.03 11.52 -0.37
N GLU A 133 10.16 11.97 0.17
CA GLU A 133 11.50 11.39 0.01
C GLU A 133 11.80 10.95 -1.44
N ASP A 134 12.05 9.67 -1.67
CA ASP A 134 12.43 9.09 -2.97
C ASP A 134 11.25 8.89 -3.92
N GLU A 135 10.04 9.27 -3.49
CA GLU A 135 8.76 9.11 -4.17
C GLU A 135 8.44 7.65 -4.55
N ILE A 136 8.93 6.67 -3.78
CA ILE A 136 8.68 5.24 -4.02
C ILE A 136 7.18 4.95 -3.95
N SER A 137 6.49 5.33 -2.88
CA SER A 137 5.05 5.10 -2.68
C SER A 137 4.20 5.78 -3.74
N LYS A 138 4.56 7.01 -4.15
CA LYS A 138 3.90 7.71 -5.26
C LYS A 138 3.93 6.85 -6.54
N ARG A 139 5.09 6.26 -6.87
CA ARG A 139 5.22 5.35 -8.04
C ARG A 139 4.54 4.00 -7.81
N GLN A 140 4.64 3.44 -6.61
CA GLN A 140 4.06 2.13 -6.29
C GLN A 140 2.53 2.14 -6.34
N ASN A 141 1.89 3.25 -5.97
CA ASN A 141 0.45 3.43 -6.11
C ASN A 141 -0.03 3.14 -7.54
N SER A 142 0.61 3.72 -8.56
CA SER A 142 0.28 3.45 -9.96
C SER A 142 0.74 2.06 -10.42
N LYS A 143 1.90 1.57 -9.97
CA LYS A 143 2.40 0.23 -10.33
C LYS A 143 1.51 -0.90 -9.83
N ALA A 144 0.84 -0.74 -8.68
CA ALA A 144 -0.07 -1.74 -8.14
C ALA A 144 -1.19 -2.08 -9.13
N PHE A 145 -1.80 -1.06 -9.77
CA PHE A 145 -2.83 -1.28 -10.80
C PHE A 145 -2.30 -2.03 -12.03
N GLN A 146 -1.01 -1.90 -12.37
CA GLN A 146 -0.38 -2.64 -13.47
C GLN A 146 -0.14 -4.12 -13.15
N LYS A 147 -0.20 -4.50 -11.87
CA LYS A 147 -0.14 -5.90 -11.44
C LYS A 147 -1.51 -6.60 -11.51
N VAL A 148 -2.59 -5.88 -11.77
CA VAL A 148 -3.94 -6.43 -11.92
C VAL A 148 -4.37 -6.38 -13.39
N SER A 149 -4.77 -7.52 -13.94
CA SER A 149 -5.30 -7.62 -15.32
C SER A 149 -6.82 -7.76 -15.31
N LEU A 150 -7.49 -7.17 -16.31
CA LEU A 150 -8.92 -7.38 -16.56
C LEU A 150 -9.15 -8.73 -17.28
N ARG A 151 -10.27 -9.39 -17.01
CA ARG A 151 -10.69 -10.66 -17.62
C ARG A 151 -12.01 -10.45 -18.39
N PRO A 152 -11.94 -10.04 -19.67
CA PRO A 152 -13.13 -9.70 -20.45
C PRO A 152 -14.05 -10.90 -20.69
N ARG A 153 -15.36 -10.65 -20.84
CA ARG A 153 -16.38 -11.66 -21.11
C ARG A 153 -17.02 -11.40 -22.48
N ILE A 154 -16.83 -12.35 -23.39
CA ILE A 154 -17.29 -12.25 -24.79
C ILE A 154 -18.74 -12.75 -24.95
N LEU A 155 -19.37 -12.41 -26.09
CA LEU A 155 -20.75 -12.77 -26.45
C LEU A 155 -21.81 -12.33 -25.43
N ARG A 156 -21.62 -11.13 -24.84
CA ARG A 156 -22.57 -10.47 -23.95
C ARG A 156 -23.30 -9.36 -24.69
N ASN A 157 -24.62 -9.35 -24.65
CA ASN A 157 -25.43 -8.27 -25.24
C ASN A 157 -25.49 -7.05 -24.29
N ILE A 158 -24.81 -5.96 -24.64
CA ILE A 158 -24.66 -4.74 -23.83
C ILE A 158 -25.06 -3.52 -24.69
N PRO A 159 -26.35 -3.16 -24.72
CA PRO A 159 -26.83 -2.04 -25.51
C PRO A 159 -26.51 -0.68 -24.86
N ALA A 160 -26.31 -0.65 -23.55
CA ALA A 160 -25.98 0.54 -22.76
C ALA A 160 -25.27 0.11 -21.46
N VAL A 161 -24.53 1.04 -20.87
CA VAL A 161 -23.87 0.89 -19.57
C VAL A 161 -24.40 1.93 -18.59
N ASP A 162 -24.54 1.54 -17.33
CA ASP A 162 -24.89 2.41 -16.21
C ASP A 162 -23.70 2.51 -15.25
N THR A 163 -23.16 3.72 -15.14
CA THR A 163 -22.02 4.08 -14.30
C THR A 163 -22.42 4.82 -13.03
N THR A 164 -23.72 4.98 -12.78
CA THR A 164 -24.23 5.69 -11.60
C THR A 164 -23.97 4.90 -10.32
N THR A 165 -23.66 5.62 -9.24
CA THR A 165 -23.48 5.03 -7.89
C THR A 165 -23.81 6.07 -6.82
N HIS A 166 -23.63 5.70 -5.55
CA HIS A 166 -23.90 6.57 -4.40
C HIS A 166 -22.66 6.71 -3.52
N ILE A 167 -22.32 7.95 -3.18
CA ILE A 167 -21.29 8.29 -2.19
C ILE A 167 -22.00 8.90 -0.99
N LEU A 168 -21.98 8.20 0.14
CA LEU A 168 -22.60 8.60 1.41
C LEU A 168 -24.08 9.01 1.22
N GLY A 169 -24.83 8.19 0.49
CA GLY A 169 -26.25 8.40 0.19
C GLY A 169 -26.54 9.44 -0.91
N LYS A 170 -25.52 10.09 -1.49
CA LYS A 170 -25.69 11.04 -2.59
C LYS A 170 -25.36 10.41 -3.94
N SER A 171 -26.26 10.59 -4.91
CA SER A 171 -26.08 10.06 -6.27
C SER A 171 -24.93 10.76 -7.01
N VAL A 172 -24.09 9.99 -7.68
CA VAL A 172 -23.02 10.47 -8.57
C VAL A 172 -23.06 9.71 -9.90
N SER A 173 -22.62 10.37 -10.96
CA SER A 173 -22.69 9.88 -12.35
C SER A 173 -21.57 8.91 -12.73
N LEU A 174 -20.55 8.77 -11.88
CA LEU A 174 -19.39 7.88 -12.05
C LEU A 174 -18.91 7.42 -10.67
N PRO A 175 -18.21 6.28 -10.57
CA PRO A 175 -17.58 5.81 -9.34
C PRO A 175 -16.27 6.54 -9.04
N ILE A 176 -16.24 7.87 -9.24
CA ILE A 176 -15.10 8.74 -8.96
C ILE A 176 -15.53 9.98 -8.18
N TYR A 177 -14.62 10.54 -7.40
CA TYR A 177 -14.79 11.84 -6.73
C TYR A 177 -13.50 12.68 -6.83
N MET A 178 -13.63 14.00 -6.69
CA MET A 178 -12.46 14.88 -6.57
C MET A 178 -11.94 14.80 -5.14
N SER A 179 -10.76 14.21 -4.95
CA SER A 179 -10.14 14.08 -3.62
C SER A 179 -9.63 15.45 -3.14
N ALA A 180 -9.53 15.60 -1.82
CA ALA A 180 -9.12 16.85 -1.18
C ALA A 180 -7.75 17.30 -1.67
N THR A 181 -7.73 18.44 -2.36
CA THR A 181 -6.51 19.11 -2.81
C THR A 181 -6.60 20.58 -2.39
N GLY A 182 -5.63 21.03 -1.60
CA GLY A 182 -5.57 22.42 -1.15
C GLY A 182 -4.82 23.33 -2.13
N ILE A 183 -5.10 24.63 -2.02
CA ILE A 183 -4.42 25.69 -2.76
C ILE A 183 -4.52 25.53 -4.27
N ALA A 184 -5.73 25.26 -4.79
CA ALA A 184 -5.95 25.12 -6.23
C ALA A 184 -5.68 26.42 -7.02
N LYS A 185 -5.63 27.58 -6.35
CA LYS A 185 -5.23 28.85 -6.96
C LYS A 185 -3.80 28.90 -7.52
N LEU A 186 -2.93 27.96 -7.11
CA LEU A 186 -1.62 27.82 -7.76
C LEU A 186 -1.74 27.30 -9.21
N ALA A 187 -2.85 26.65 -9.58
CA ALA A 187 -3.12 26.19 -10.93
C ALA A 187 -3.94 27.20 -11.76
N HIS A 188 -4.95 27.83 -11.15
CA HIS A 188 -5.89 28.71 -11.84
C HIS A 188 -6.55 29.71 -10.87
N PRO A 189 -6.78 30.99 -11.24
CA PRO A 189 -7.36 32.00 -10.34
C PRO A 189 -8.69 31.62 -9.67
N ASP A 190 -9.54 30.88 -10.38
CA ASP A 190 -10.83 30.38 -9.85
C ASP A 190 -10.67 29.31 -8.76
N GLY A 191 -9.51 28.64 -8.70
CA GLY A 191 -9.16 27.62 -7.72
C GLY A 191 -10.24 26.56 -7.54
N GLU A 192 -10.62 26.31 -6.30
CA GLU A 192 -11.57 25.26 -5.92
C GLU A 192 -13.01 25.53 -6.38
N ARG A 193 -13.35 26.77 -6.80
CA ARG A 193 -14.67 27.07 -7.40
C ARG A 193 -14.80 26.40 -8.76
N ALA A 194 -13.75 26.41 -9.57
CA ALA A 194 -13.74 25.74 -10.87
C ALA A 194 -13.88 24.22 -10.72
N LEU A 195 -13.26 23.63 -9.68
CA LEU A 195 -13.45 22.22 -9.33
C LEU A 195 -14.91 21.94 -8.92
N GLY A 196 -15.50 22.81 -8.09
CA GLY A 196 -16.90 22.70 -7.69
C GLY A 196 -17.87 22.80 -8.87
N ALA A 197 -17.69 23.79 -9.74
CA ALA A 197 -18.54 23.95 -10.92
C ALA A 197 -18.40 22.76 -11.90
N ALA A 198 -17.18 22.28 -12.13
CA ALA A 198 -16.92 21.10 -12.97
C ALA A 198 -17.55 19.84 -12.37
N ALA A 199 -17.39 19.59 -11.06
CA ALA A 199 -18.01 18.46 -10.38
C ALA A 199 -19.54 18.50 -10.52
N GLY A 200 -20.16 19.67 -10.38
CA GLY A 200 -21.60 19.83 -10.55
C GLY A 200 -22.09 19.50 -11.95
N LYS A 201 -21.44 20.06 -12.98
CA LYS A 201 -21.80 19.84 -14.38
C LYS A 201 -21.62 18.40 -14.82
N GLU A 202 -20.63 17.70 -14.25
CA GLU A 202 -20.36 16.30 -14.55
C GLU A 202 -21.03 15.31 -13.57
N GLY A 203 -21.79 15.79 -12.58
CA GLY A 203 -22.51 14.96 -11.62
C GLY A 203 -21.61 14.18 -10.64
N LEU A 204 -20.51 14.78 -10.19
CA LEU A 204 -19.55 14.19 -9.25
C LEU A 204 -19.57 14.87 -7.88
N ALA A 205 -18.98 14.21 -6.90
CA ALA A 205 -18.69 14.79 -5.60
C ALA A 205 -17.33 15.51 -5.57
N GLN A 206 -17.25 16.61 -4.82
CA GLN A 206 -15.99 17.27 -4.46
C GLN A 206 -15.73 17.14 -2.95
N VAL A 207 -14.55 16.67 -2.57
CA VAL A 207 -14.06 16.77 -1.19
C VAL A 207 -13.21 18.04 -1.08
N LEU A 208 -13.70 19.03 -0.34
CA LEU A 208 -13.03 20.32 -0.14
C LEU A 208 -11.95 20.20 0.94
N ALA A 209 -10.72 20.57 0.62
CA ALA A 209 -9.60 20.53 1.57
C ALA A 209 -9.73 21.59 2.68
N ASN A 210 -9.29 21.24 3.89
CA ASN A 210 -9.19 22.18 5.03
C ASN A 210 -8.33 23.42 4.67
N GLY A 211 -7.27 23.20 3.87
CA GLY A 211 -6.36 24.22 3.35
C GLY A 211 -6.75 24.76 1.97
N SER A 212 -8.04 24.90 1.68
CA SER A 212 -8.52 25.45 0.42
C SER A 212 -8.14 26.93 0.24
N SER A 213 -7.85 27.35 -0.99
CA SER A 213 -7.65 28.77 -1.34
C SER A 213 -8.94 29.57 -1.57
N VAL A 214 -10.08 28.90 -1.44
CA VAL A 214 -11.43 29.47 -1.53
C VAL A 214 -12.21 29.08 -0.26
N PRO A 215 -12.94 30.00 0.38
CA PRO A 215 -13.81 29.66 1.51
C PRO A 215 -14.89 28.63 1.16
N ILE A 216 -15.36 27.85 2.15
CA ILE A 216 -16.38 26.80 1.97
C ILE A 216 -17.60 27.33 1.22
N GLU A 217 -18.11 28.49 1.61
CA GLU A 217 -19.29 29.13 1.00
C GLU A 217 -19.03 29.51 -0.46
N GLY A 218 -17.79 29.90 -0.81
CA GLY A 218 -17.40 30.20 -2.18
C GLY A 218 -17.48 28.97 -3.09
N VAL A 219 -17.14 27.79 -2.58
CA VAL A 219 -17.27 26.52 -3.31
C VAL A 219 -18.72 26.06 -3.34
N MET A 220 -19.44 26.18 -2.21
CA MET A 220 -20.87 25.84 -2.14
C MET A 220 -21.74 26.67 -3.09
N ASN A 221 -21.38 27.95 -3.31
CA ASN A 221 -22.04 28.85 -4.27
C ASN A 221 -21.66 28.57 -5.72
N ALA A 222 -20.51 27.93 -5.97
CA ALA A 222 -20.07 27.54 -7.31
C ALA A 222 -20.73 26.24 -7.80
N ARG A 223 -21.49 25.56 -6.94
CA ARG A 223 -22.24 24.36 -7.30
C ARG A 223 -23.26 24.67 -8.39
N THR A 224 -23.47 23.73 -9.30
CA THR A 224 -24.43 23.91 -10.41
C THR A 224 -25.82 23.35 -10.10
N HIS A 225 -25.97 22.61 -9.00
CA HIS A 225 -27.26 22.13 -8.51
C HIS A 225 -27.25 21.97 -6.97
N PRO A 226 -28.37 22.22 -6.25
CA PRO A 226 -28.42 22.11 -4.78
C PRO A 226 -28.03 20.74 -4.21
N GLU A 227 -28.36 19.66 -4.94
CA GLU A 227 -28.00 18.28 -4.55
C GLU A 227 -26.56 17.88 -4.92
N GLN A 228 -25.78 18.75 -5.55
CA GLN A 228 -24.39 18.45 -5.86
C GLN A 228 -23.63 18.16 -4.55
N PRO A 229 -22.99 16.98 -4.43
CA PRO A 229 -22.30 16.59 -3.20
C PRO A 229 -21.00 17.38 -3.04
N VAL A 230 -20.88 18.07 -1.91
CA VAL A 230 -19.61 18.64 -1.44
C VAL A 230 -19.38 18.10 -0.03
N PHE A 231 -18.22 17.49 0.19
CA PHE A 231 -17.78 16.98 1.48
C PHE A 231 -16.63 17.84 2.00
N PHE A 232 -16.40 17.86 3.31
CA PHE A 232 -15.34 18.66 3.91
C PHE A 232 -14.24 17.78 4.49
N GLN A 233 -13.00 17.97 4.06
CA GLN A 233 -11.85 17.31 4.65
C GLN A 233 -11.35 18.13 5.85
N LEU A 234 -11.24 17.48 7.01
CA LEU A 234 -10.73 18.08 8.23
C LEU A 234 -9.28 17.64 8.48
N TYR A 235 -8.43 18.62 8.76
CA TYR A 235 -7.20 18.42 9.51
C TYR A 235 -7.43 18.97 10.92
N VAL A 236 -7.21 18.13 11.93
CA VAL A 236 -7.33 18.57 13.32
C VAL A 236 -6.20 19.56 13.61
N ASN A 237 -6.57 20.77 13.98
CA ASN A 237 -5.65 21.83 14.37
C ASN A 237 -5.12 21.57 15.79
N ARG A 238 -3.88 21.99 16.07
CA ARG A 238 -3.30 21.98 17.43
C ARG A 238 -4.18 22.73 18.43
N ASP A 239 -4.78 23.81 17.97
CA ASP A 239 -5.85 24.49 18.69
C ASP A 239 -7.19 23.87 18.29
N ILE A 240 -7.68 22.93 19.11
CA ILE A 240 -8.88 22.15 18.83
C ILE A 240 -10.12 23.04 18.62
N LYS A 241 -10.16 24.25 19.22
CA LYS A 241 -11.29 25.17 19.06
C LYS A 241 -11.42 25.69 17.63
N LYS A 242 -10.32 25.88 16.92
CA LYS A 242 -10.35 26.22 15.48
C LYS A 242 -10.95 25.09 14.64
N SER A 243 -10.68 23.85 15.03
CA SER A 243 -11.27 22.68 14.37
C SER A 243 -12.78 22.61 14.63
N GLU A 244 -13.20 22.87 15.86
CA GLU A 244 -14.62 22.95 16.25
C GLU A 244 -15.38 24.01 15.42
N GLU A 245 -14.86 25.23 15.35
CA GLU A 245 -15.44 26.30 14.54
C GLU A 245 -15.54 25.93 13.07
N MET A 246 -14.52 25.26 12.53
CA MET A 246 -14.47 24.85 11.14
C MET A 246 -15.50 23.74 10.83
N VAL A 247 -15.62 22.72 11.69
CA VAL A 247 -16.64 21.66 11.54
C VAL A 247 -18.04 22.27 11.58
N LEU A 248 -18.33 23.14 12.54
CA LEU A 248 -19.62 23.81 12.65
C LEU A 248 -19.91 24.73 11.46
N ARG A 249 -18.88 25.39 10.90
CA ARG A 249 -19.02 26.19 9.68
C ARG A 249 -19.33 25.32 8.47
N ALA A 250 -18.66 24.18 8.32
CA ALA A 250 -18.90 23.25 7.24
C ALA A 250 -20.35 22.69 7.30
N ASP A 251 -20.81 22.32 8.50
CA ASP A 251 -22.19 21.89 8.74
C ASP A 251 -23.22 22.97 8.33
N ARG A 252 -23.05 24.21 8.82
CA ARG A 252 -23.90 25.36 8.43
C ARG A 252 -23.88 25.65 6.93
N ALA A 253 -22.76 25.42 6.26
CA ALA A 253 -22.64 25.60 4.82
C ALA A 253 -23.37 24.49 4.01
N GLY A 254 -23.76 23.41 4.67
CA GLY A 254 -24.51 22.30 4.07
C GLY A 254 -23.64 21.26 3.37
N VAL A 255 -22.40 21.05 3.83
CA VAL A 255 -21.58 19.95 3.30
C VAL A 255 -22.19 18.60 3.71
N GLY A 256 -22.01 17.56 2.90
CA GLY A 256 -22.67 16.27 3.10
C GLY A 256 -21.98 15.30 4.07
N ALA A 257 -20.73 15.58 4.48
CA ALA A 257 -19.91 14.70 5.32
C ALA A 257 -18.62 15.39 5.77
N VAL A 258 -18.03 14.89 6.86
CA VAL A 258 -16.69 15.28 7.35
C VAL A 258 -15.71 14.13 7.13
N TRP A 259 -14.64 14.39 6.39
CA TRP A 259 -13.57 13.45 6.08
C TRP A 259 -12.33 13.80 6.90
N VAL A 260 -12.10 13.12 8.02
CA VAL A 260 -10.95 13.40 8.89
C VAL A 260 -9.68 12.71 8.34
N THR A 261 -8.65 13.50 8.03
CA THR A 261 -7.39 12.97 7.50
C THR A 261 -6.45 12.59 8.64
N VAL A 262 -5.95 11.35 8.63
CA VAL A 262 -5.10 10.79 9.70
C VAL A 262 -3.73 10.29 9.23
N ASP A 263 -3.46 10.24 7.92
CA ASP A 263 -2.20 9.76 7.34
C ASP A 263 -1.03 10.78 7.37
N SER A 264 -1.28 11.98 7.90
CA SER A 264 -0.33 13.11 7.86
C SER A 264 -0.27 13.87 9.19
N PRO A 265 0.00 13.20 10.33
CA PRO A 265 0.18 13.87 11.62
C PRO A 265 1.43 14.78 11.62
N VAL A 266 2.38 14.48 10.73
CA VAL A 266 3.53 15.31 10.39
C VAL A 266 3.62 15.46 8.87
N VAL A 267 4.33 16.48 8.42
CA VAL A 267 4.53 16.76 7.00
C VAL A 267 5.56 15.80 6.42
N GLY A 268 5.20 15.06 5.37
CA GLY A 268 6.17 14.29 4.60
C GLY A 268 7.21 15.18 3.94
N LYS A 269 8.45 14.71 3.83
CA LYS A 269 9.55 15.51 3.30
C LYS A 269 9.50 15.56 1.78
N ARG A 270 9.00 16.66 1.20
CA ARG A 270 8.83 16.79 -0.26
C ARG A 270 9.99 17.53 -0.87
N GLU A 271 11.04 16.80 -1.24
CA GLU A 271 12.35 17.37 -1.55
C GLU A 271 12.33 18.34 -2.75
N MET A 272 11.48 18.12 -3.75
CA MET A 272 11.33 19.05 -4.89
C MET A 272 10.75 20.40 -4.46
N ASP A 273 9.80 20.41 -3.52
CA ASP A 273 9.17 21.63 -2.98
C ASP A 273 10.15 22.39 -2.08
N GLU A 274 10.95 21.68 -1.28
CA GLU A 274 11.97 22.28 -0.43
C GLU A 274 13.14 22.86 -1.25
N ARG A 275 13.65 22.11 -2.24
CA ARG A 275 14.80 22.52 -3.06
C ARG A 275 14.55 23.83 -3.80
N LEU A 276 13.37 24.00 -4.41
CA LEU A 276 13.05 25.22 -5.14
C LEU A 276 13.04 26.45 -4.21
N ASN A 277 12.52 26.31 -2.99
CA ASN A 277 12.51 27.40 -2.01
C ASN A 277 13.93 27.71 -1.47
N LEU A 278 14.77 26.68 -1.32
CA LEU A 278 16.19 26.87 -0.98
C LEU A 278 16.97 27.57 -2.10
N GLU A 279 16.70 27.25 -3.37
CA GLU A 279 17.34 27.90 -4.52
C GLU A 279 16.93 29.38 -4.67
N VAL A 280 15.66 29.70 -4.41
CA VAL A 280 15.18 31.10 -4.38
C VAL A 280 15.84 31.86 -3.22
N GLN A 281 15.90 31.27 -2.02
CA GLN A 281 16.44 31.96 -0.84
C GLN A 281 17.97 32.06 -0.83
N ALA A 282 18.69 31.09 -1.40
CA ALA A 282 20.14 31.17 -1.55
C ALA A 282 20.57 32.34 -2.46
N ARG A 283 19.67 32.81 -3.34
CA ARG A 283 19.90 34.00 -4.18
C ARG A 283 19.65 35.31 -3.43
N ASP A 284 18.72 35.31 -2.47
CA ASP A 284 18.28 36.52 -1.77
C ASP A 284 18.98 36.76 -0.42
N ASN A 285 19.27 35.71 0.38
CA ASN A 285 20.03 35.81 1.63
C ASN A 285 20.55 34.45 2.16
N PRO A 286 21.87 34.17 2.19
CA PRO A 286 22.45 32.86 2.54
C PRO A 286 22.24 32.37 3.98
N SER A 287 21.69 33.20 4.86
CA SER A 287 21.54 32.92 6.31
C SER A 287 20.17 32.37 6.72
N THR A 288 19.22 32.29 5.79
CA THR A 288 17.83 31.86 6.05
C THR A 288 17.59 30.40 5.66
N GLN A 289 17.09 29.57 6.59
CA GLN A 289 16.65 28.20 6.29
C GLN A 289 15.24 28.22 5.65
N GLY A 290 15.17 28.03 4.33
CA GLY A 290 13.90 27.97 3.60
C GLY A 290 13.07 26.74 3.90
N GLN A 291 11.75 26.93 3.96
CA GLN A 291 10.78 25.85 4.11
C GLN A 291 9.89 25.77 2.87
N GLY A 292 9.58 24.54 2.43
CA GLY A 292 8.65 24.29 1.32
C GLY A 292 7.21 24.71 1.64
N VAL A 293 6.38 24.92 0.60
CA VAL A 293 4.98 25.35 0.75
C VAL A 293 4.18 24.38 1.63
N ALA A 294 4.44 23.07 1.57
CA ALA A 294 3.76 22.10 2.47
C ALA A 294 4.08 22.34 3.94
N LYS A 295 5.36 22.57 4.24
CA LYS A 295 5.83 22.64 5.62
C LYS A 295 5.26 23.87 6.33
N THR A 296 5.17 24.99 5.62
CA THR A 296 4.52 26.21 6.10
C THR A 296 3.05 25.96 6.46
N MET A 297 2.29 25.31 5.58
CA MET A 297 0.85 25.09 5.74
C MET A 297 0.50 24.13 6.89
N ALA A 298 1.33 23.14 7.14
CA ALA A 298 1.02 22.08 8.08
C ALA A 298 1.56 22.30 9.51
N SER A 299 2.22 23.45 9.76
CA SER A 299 2.65 23.87 11.10
C SER A 299 1.53 23.90 12.15
N SER A 300 0.28 24.07 11.71
CA SER A 300 -0.90 24.14 12.57
C SER A 300 -1.61 22.80 12.81
N ILE A 301 -1.21 21.74 12.12
CA ILE A 301 -1.82 20.40 12.24
C ILE A 301 -1.38 19.75 13.56
N SER A 302 -2.33 19.13 14.25
CA SER A 302 -2.08 18.37 15.48
C SER A 302 -1.49 17.01 15.15
N PRO A 303 -0.31 16.65 15.69
CA PRO A 303 0.24 15.30 15.59
C PRO A 303 -0.38 14.34 16.63
N PHE A 304 -1.15 14.87 17.59
CA PHE A 304 -1.68 14.11 18.73
C PHE A 304 -3.17 13.83 18.51
N ILE A 305 -3.48 12.98 17.51
CA ILE A 305 -4.82 12.47 17.28
C ILE A 305 -4.84 10.96 17.51
N ASP A 306 -5.89 10.48 18.18
CA ASP A 306 -6.16 9.06 18.37
C ASP A 306 -7.64 8.78 18.06
N TRP A 307 -8.11 7.55 18.29
CA TRP A 307 -9.47 7.13 18.00
C TRP A 307 -10.56 7.92 18.74
N SER A 308 -10.25 8.58 19.87
CA SER A 308 -11.21 9.42 20.61
C SER A 308 -11.69 10.64 19.82
N ILE A 309 -10.97 11.03 18.75
CA ILE A 309 -11.38 12.11 17.85
C ILE A 309 -12.77 11.88 17.25
N LEU A 310 -13.19 10.61 17.11
CA LEU A 310 -14.50 10.26 16.57
C LEU A 310 -15.63 10.60 17.56
N GLU A 311 -15.41 10.40 18.86
CA GLU A 311 -16.36 10.81 19.90
C GLU A 311 -16.49 12.34 19.93
N TRP A 312 -15.36 13.04 19.85
CA TRP A 312 -15.35 14.49 19.76
C TRP A 312 -16.10 15.01 18.53
N LEU A 313 -15.85 14.45 17.34
CA LEU A 313 -16.55 14.85 16.11
C LEU A 313 -18.06 14.64 16.21
N ARG A 314 -18.51 13.52 16.78
CA ARG A 314 -19.94 13.21 17.00
C ARG A 314 -20.60 14.15 17.99
N GLY A 315 -19.83 14.71 18.93
CA GLY A 315 -20.30 15.77 19.81
C GLY A 315 -20.56 17.10 19.10
N LEU A 316 -19.99 17.30 17.90
CA LEU A 316 -20.08 18.57 17.16
C LEU A 316 -21.02 18.54 15.95
N THR A 317 -21.15 17.40 15.27
CA THR A 317 -21.95 17.29 14.05
C THR A 317 -22.64 15.93 13.95
N GLN A 318 -23.77 15.90 13.23
CA GLN A 318 -24.49 14.67 12.86
C GLN A 318 -24.16 14.20 11.44
N LEU A 319 -23.26 14.92 10.74
CA LEU A 319 -22.85 14.54 9.40
C LEU A 319 -22.11 13.20 9.40
N PRO A 320 -22.22 12.40 8.32
CA PRO A 320 -21.40 11.21 8.11
C PRO A 320 -19.90 11.51 8.30
N ILE A 321 -19.22 10.63 9.03
CA ILE A 321 -17.78 10.71 9.26
C ILE A 321 -17.09 9.67 8.38
N VAL A 322 -16.04 10.11 7.67
CA VAL A 322 -15.14 9.26 6.90
C VAL A 322 -13.71 9.43 7.41
N ILE A 323 -13.01 8.32 7.66
CA ILE A 323 -11.58 8.37 8.02
C ILE A 323 -10.74 8.26 6.75
N LYS A 324 -9.97 9.30 6.43
CA LYS A 324 -9.06 9.31 5.27
C LYS A 324 -7.63 9.03 5.71
N GLY A 325 -7.01 8.02 5.11
CA GLY A 325 -5.60 7.69 5.38
C GLY A 325 -5.35 6.30 5.93
N ILE A 326 -6.32 5.38 5.80
CA ILE A 326 -6.19 3.99 6.23
C ILE A 326 -5.18 3.28 5.32
N GLN A 327 -4.20 2.58 5.90
CA GLN A 327 -3.10 1.95 5.17
C GLN A 327 -2.92 0.45 5.44
N CYS A 328 -3.58 -0.11 6.46
CA CYS A 328 -3.62 -1.54 6.76
C CYS A 328 -5.05 -2.02 7.10
N VAL A 329 -5.25 -3.33 7.17
CA VAL A 329 -6.55 -3.94 7.46
C VAL A 329 -6.98 -3.77 8.91
N GLU A 330 -6.04 -3.72 9.85
CA GLU A 330 -6.31 -3.57 11.28
C GLU A 330 -7.05 -2.26 11.56
N ASP A 331 -6.56 -1.15 11.00
CA ASP A 331 -7.19 0.16 11.13
C ASP A 331 -8.55 0.23 10.41
N ALA A 332 -8.71 -0.52 9.31
CA ALA A 332 -10.01 -0.62 8.62
C ALA A 332 -11.05 -1.34 9.49
N VAL A 333 -10.66 -2.42 10.18
CA VAL A 333 -11.51 -3.15 11.12
C VAL A 333 -11.82 -2.29 12.35
N GLN A 334 -10.84 -1.57 12.88
CA GLN A 334 -11.06 -0.65 13.98
C GLN A 334 -12.04 0.48 13.60
N ALA A 335 -11.89 1.07 12.41
CA ALA A 335 -12.83 2.08 11.91
C ALA A 335 -14.27 1.54 11.80
N TYR A 336 -14.42 0.29 11.32
CA TYR A 336 -15.72 -0.39 11.28
C TYR A 336 -16.35 -0.53 12.67
N HIS A 337 -15.58 -1.00 13.66
CA HIS A 337 -16.07 -1.12 15.05
C HIS A 337 -16.40 0.24 15.68
N CYS A 338 -15.68 1.28 15.28
CA CYS A 338 -15.99 2.65 15.67
C CYS A 338 -17.28 3.16 15.02
N GLY A 339 -17.85 2.51 14.01
CA GLY A 339 -19.14 2.88 13.39
C GLY A 339 -19.07 4.14 12.51
N VAL A 340 -17.97 4.33 11.77
CA VAL A 340 -17.88 5.41 10.76
C VAL A 340 -18.61 5.02 9.47
N GLN A 341 -19.05 6.01 8.69
CA GLN A 341 -19.82 5.75 7.45
C GLN A 341 -18.92 5.37 6.28
N GLY A 342 -17.63 5.66 6.37
CA GLY A 342 -16.68 5.18 5.39
C GLY A 342 -15.22 5.35 5.78
N ILE A 343 -14.36 4.74 4.97
CA ILE A 343 -12.91 4.87 5.06
C ILE A 343 -12.32 5.19 3.69
N VAL A 344 -11.20 5.91 3.65
CA VAL A 344 -10.39 6.08 2.44
C VAL A 344 -9.06 5.39 2.63
N LEU A 345 -8.83 4.36 1.84
CA LEU A 345 -7.52 3.74 1.72
C LEU A 345 -6.61 4.72 0.96
N SER A 346 -5.61 5.26 1.64
CA SER A 346 -4.80 6.37 1.13
C SER A 346 -3.48 6.47 1.87
N ASN A 347 -2.41 6.73 1.12
CA ASN A 347 -1.11 7.16 1.66
C ASN A 347 -0.81 8.61 1.24
N HIS A 348 -1.86 9.43 1.20
CA HIS A 348 -1.84 10.82 0.75
C HIS A 348 -1.29 11.02 -0.68
N GLY A 349 -1.46 10.03 -1.56
CA GLY A 349 -0.88 10.05 -2.91
C GLY A 349 0.66 10.00 -2.91
N GLY A 350 1.24 9.34 -1.91
CA GLY A 350 2.68 9.17 -1.70
C GLY A 350 3.37 10.45 -1.21
N ARG A 351 2.68 11.27 -0.40
CA ARG A 351 3.17 12.59 0.06
C ARG A 351 3.49 12.66 1.55
N SER A 352 3.19 11.60 2.30
CA SER A 352 3.38 11.55 3.75
C SER A 352 4.57 10.66 4.07
N GLN A 353 4.35 9.37 4.32
CA GLN A 353 5.43 8.39 4.50
C GLN A 353 5.82 7.76 3.15
N ASP A 354 7.08 7.84 2.75
CA ASP A 354 7.58 7.03 1.63
C ASP A 354 7.82 5.57 2.05
N THR A 355 7.83 4.66 1.07
CA THR A 355 7.75 3.19 1.23
C THR A 355 6.44 2.65 1.86
N ALA A 356 5.47 3.52 2.14
CA ALA A 356 4.10 3.14 2.48
C ALA A 356 3.44 2.25 1.41
N GLN A 357 2.63 1.30 1.90
CA GLN A 357 1.83 0.38 1.09
C GLN A 357 0.90 1.11 0.11
N SER A 358 0.68 0.53 -1.07
CA SER A 358 -0.27 1.10 -2.03
C SER A 358 -1.72 0.87 -1.56
N PRO A 359 -2.64 1.82 -1.71
CA PRO A 359 -4.04 1.65 -1.32
C PRO A 359 -4.75 0.46 -1.98
N LEU A 360 -4.38 0.11 -3.22
CA LEU A 360 -4.94 -1.08 -3.90
C LEU A 360 -4.50 -2.38 -3.23
N LEU A 361 -3.30 -2.40 -2.65
CA LEU A 361 -2.78 -3.54 -1.90
C LEU A 361 -3.47 -3.65 -0.54
N THR A 362 -3.70 -2.53 0.16
CA THR A 362 -4.54 -2.48 1.37
C THR A 362 -5.97 -2.98 1.08
N LEU A 363 -6.53 -2.67 -0.09
CA LEU A 363 -7.84 -3.21 -0.47
C LEU A 363 -7.83 -4.74 -0.62
N LEU A 364 -6.78 -5.31 -1.22
CA LEU A 364 -6.61 -6.77 -1.28
C LEU A 364 -6.39 -7.40 0.10
N GLU A 365 -5.65 -6.71 0.97
CA GLU A 365 -5.45 -7.11 2.36
C GLU A 365 -6.79 -7.20 3.10
N ILE A 366 -7.65 -6.18 2.98
CA ILE A 366 -9.03 -6.18 3.51
C ILE A 366 -9.83 -7.34 2.92
N ARG A 367 -9.83 -7.52 1.60
CA ARG A 367 -10.55 -8.65 0.96
C ARG A 367 -10.10 -10.01 1.50
N ARG A 368 -8.83 -10.16 1.86
CA ARG A 368 -8.26 -11.42 2.33
C ARG A 368 -8.55 -11.64 3.82
N TYR A 369 -8.36 -10.62 4.65
CA TYR A 369 -8.33 -10.76 6.11
C TYR A 369 -9.58 -10.25 6.81
N ALA A 370 -10.34 -9.33 6.19
CA ALA A 370 -11.59 -8.79 6.70
C ALA A 370 -12.66 -8.64 5.60
N PRO A 371 -13.02 -9.73 4.88
CA PRO A 371 -13.95 -9.65 3.74
C PRO A 371 -15.34 -9.13 4.13
N PHE A 372 -15.76 -9.28 5.38
CA PHE A 372 -17.02 -8.75 5.91
C PHE A 372 -17.13 -7.22 5.78
N LEU A 373 -16.00 -6.49 5.69
CA LEU A 373 -16.01 -5.05 5.46
C LEU A 373 -16.54 -4.69 4.07
N ILE A 374 -16.29 -5.53 3.07
CA ILE A 374 -16.77 -5.31 1.69
C ILE A 374 -18.29 -5.45 1.60
N GLU A 375 -18.87 -6.30 2.45
CA GLU A 375 -20.31 -6.59 2.50
C GLU A 375 -21.06 -5.69 3.49
N SER A 376 -20.34 -4.84 4.22
CA SER A 376 -20.91 -3.95 5.21
C SER A 376 -21.48 -2.67 4.60
N GLU A 377 -22.28 -1.94 5.38
CA GLU A 377 -22.77 -0.60 5.01
C GLU A 377 -21.68 0.48 5.05
N MET A 378 -20.53 0.22 5.67
CA MET A 378 -19.40 1.16 5.70
C MET A 378 -18.76 1.21 4.30
N GLN A 379 -18.77 2.38 3.68
CA GLN A 379 -18.25 2.55 2.33
C GLN A 379 -16.72 2.59 2.31
N ILE A 380 -16.10 1.91 1.35
CA ILE A 380 -14.64 1.88 1.19
C ILE A 380 -14.25 2.67 -0.05
N PHE A 381 -13.61 3.81 0.17
CA PHE A 381 -13.02 4.61 -0.90
C PHE A 381 -11.53 4.31 -1.03
N LEU A 382 -10.96 4.59 -2.19
CA LEU A 382 -9.50 4.57 -2.35
C LEU A 382 -9.03 5.76 -3.18
N ASP A 383 -7.83 6.27 -2.92
CA ASP A 383 -7.17 7.22 -3.82
C ASP A 383 -5.69 6.84 -4.04
N GLY A 384 -4.97 7.64 -4.83
CA GLY A 384 -3.54 7.44 -5.08
C GLY A 384 -3.23 6.65 -6.37
N GLY A 385 -2.53 7.30 -7.29
CA GLY A 385 -1.97 6.65 -8.49
C GLY A 385 -2.94 6.34 -9.64
N ILE A 386 -4.26 6.54 -9.48
CA ILE A 386 -5.28 6.36 -10.52
C ILE A 386 -5.05 7.34 -11.69
N ARG A 387 -5.01 6.83 -12.93
CA ARG A 387 -4.82 7.63 -14.16
C ARG A 387 -5.66 7.17 -15.35
N ARG A 388 -6.29 5.99 -15.28
CA ARG A 388 -7.13 5.42 -16.34
C ARG A 388 -8.48 4.95 -15.80
N GLY A 389 -9.49 4.90 -16.65
CA GLY A 389 -10.79 4.28 -16.35
C GLY A 389 -10.67 2.81 -15.98
N THR A 390 -9.67 2.09 -16.51
CA THR A 390 -9.41 0.70 -16.09
C THR A 390 -8.87 0.58 -14.66
N ASP A 391 -8.18 1.60 -14.13
CA ASP A 391 -7.78 1.64 -12.72
C ASP A 391 -9.03 1.76 -11.82
N VAL A 392 -9.96 2.63 -12.21
CA VAL A 392 -11.26 2.80 -11.55
C VAL A 392 -12.01 1.46 -11.50
N LEU A 393 -12.17 0.80 -12.64
CA LEU A 393 -12.89 -0.48 -12.73
C LEU A 393 -12.24 -1.59 -11.90
N LYS A 394 -10.90 -1.66 -11.85
CA LYS A 394 -10.18 -2.63 -11.02
C LYS A 394 -10.46 -2.42 -9.54
N ALA A 395 -10.42 -1.18 -9.06
CA ALA A 395 -10.70 -0.87 -7.67
C ALA A 395 -12.16 -1.20 -7.29
N VAL A 396 -13.12 -0.79 -8.13
CA VAL A 396 -14.55 -1.06 -7.90
C VAL A 396 -14.83 -2.56 -7.92
N ALA A 397 -14.25 -3.31 -8.87
CA ALA A 397 -14.36 -4.76 -8.93
C ALA A 397 -13.73 -5.48 -7.72
N LEU A 398 -12.81 -4.84 -6.99
CA LEU A 398 -12.26 -5.34 -5.73
C LEU A 398 -13.08 -4.91 -4.51
N GLY A 399 -14.14 -4.12 -4.66
CA GLY A 399 -15.03 -3.72 -3.58
C GLY A 399 -14.85 -2.29 -3.08
N ALA A 400 -14.10 -1.44 -3.79
CA ALA A 400 -14.16 -0.01 -3.52
C ALA A 400 -15.51 0.57 -4.00
N THR A 401 -16.13 1.41 -3.18
CA THR A 401 -17.36 2.15 -3.53
C THR A 401 -17.11 3.17 -4.65
N ALA A 402 -16.03 3.94 -4.53
CA ALA A 402 -15.59 4.93 -5.52
C ALA A 402 -14.11 5.27 -5.32
N VAL A 403 -13.48 5.87 -6.34
CA VAL A 403 -12.06 6.26 -6.28
C VAL A 403 -11.83 7.77 -6.35
N GLY A 404 -10.86 8.26 -5.60
CA GLY A 404 -10.53 9.67 -5.51
C GLY A 404 -9.43 10.10 -6.49
N LEU A 405 -9.61 11.23 -7.15
CA LEU A 405 -8.58 11.86 -8.00
C LEU A 405 -8.13 13.19 -7.42
N GLY A 406 -6.82 13.33 -7.18
CA GLY A 406 -6.19 14.59 -6.75
C GLY A 406 -5.47 15.27 -7.91
N ARG A 407 -4.18 14.94 -8.11
CA ARG A 407 -3.30 15.57 -9.12
C ARG A 407 -3.93 15.74 -10.52
N PRO A 408 -4.60 14.74 -11.12
CA PRO A 408 -5.21 14.93 -12.44
C PRO A 408 -6.23 16.07 -12.50
N MET A 409 -6.99 16.29 -11.43
CA MET A 409 -7.97 17.39 -11.37
C MET A 409 -7.28 18.76 -11.28
N LEU A 410 -6.18 18.84 -10.52
CA LEU A 410 -5.35 20.06 -10.45
C LEU A 410 -4.66 20.36 -11.80
N TYR A 411 -4.17 19.32 -12.48
CA TYR A 411 -3.56 19.49 -13.80
C TYR A 411 -4.59 19.92 -14.85
N GLY A 412 -5.85 19.48 -14.72
CA GLY A 412 -6.96 19.95 -15.55
C GLY A 412 -7.25 21.45 -15.44
N LEU A 413 -6.92 22.09 -14.32
CA LEU A 413 -7.07 23.55 -14.15
C LEU A 413 -5.97 24.35 -14.86
N ALA A 414 -4.80 23.75 -15.08
CA ALA A 414 -3.59 24.44 -15.51
C ALA A 414 -3.73 25.04 -16.91
N ALA A 415 -2.75 25.89 -17.26
CA ALA A 415 -2.64 26.52 -18.58
C ALA A 415 -3.89 27.33 -19.00
N GLY A 416 -4.64 27.88 -18.04
CA GLY A 416 -5.82 28.69 -18.31
C GLY A 416 -7.06 27.91 -18.75
N TYR A 417 -7.05 26.58 -18.70
CA TYR A 417 -8.25 25.79 -19.05
C TYR A 417 -9.36 25.89 -18.00
N GLY A 418 -9.00 26.09 -16.72
CA GLY A 418 -9.95 26.25 -15.62
C GLY A 418 -10.97 25.11 -15.55
N GLU A 419 -12.24 25.45 -15.34
CA GLU A 419 -13.35 24.48 -15.26
C GLU A 419 -13.40 23.53 -16.47
N GLN A 420 -13.19 24.04 -17.68
CA GLN A 420 -13.34 23.24 -18.91
C GLN A 420 -12.29 22.14 -19.02
N GLY A 421 -11.06 22.37 -18.55
CA GLY A 421 -10.02 21.34 -18.55
C GLY A 421 -10.30 20.24 -17.52
N VAL A 422 -10.88 20.59 -16.38
CA VAL A 422 -11.34 19.61 -15.38
C VAL A 422 -12.50 18.78 -15.93
N ARG A 423 -13.48 19.40 -16.58
CA ARG A 423 -14.58 18.68 -17.25
C ARG A 423 -14.06 17.74 -18.32
N ARG A 424 -13.13 18.19 -19.18
CA ARG A 424 -12.49 17.35 -20.18
C ARG A 424 -11.76 16.16 -19.56
N THR A 425 -11.10 16.34 -18.42
CA THR A 425 -10.46 15.25 -17.66
C THR A 425 -11.49 14.20 -17.23
N ILE A 426 -12.67 14.62 -16.76
CA ILE A 426 -13.77 13.74 -16.35
C ILE A 426 -14.40 13.03 -17.56
N GLU A 427 -14.65 13.74 -18.66
CA GLU A 427 -15.19 13.17 -19.90
C GLU A 427 -14.32 12.04 -20.45
N ILE A 428 -13.00 12.21 -20.43
CA ILE A 428 -12.04 11.16 -20.83
C ILE A 428 -12.20 9.93 -19.95
N LEU A 429 -12.23 10.11 -18.62
CA LEU A 429 -12.41 8.99 -17.69
C LEU A 429 -13.77 8.32 -17.87
N ARG A 430 -14.84 9.10 -18.07
CA ARG A 430 -16.19 8.58 -18.37
C ARG A 430 -16.15 7.65 -19.57
N HIS A 431 -15.59 8.12 -20.67
CA HIS A 431 -15.48 7.33 -21.90
C HIS A 431 -14.62 6.07 -21.69
N GLU A 432 -13.48 6.18 -20.99
CA GLU A 432 -12.64 5.02 -20.67
C GLU A 432 -13.38 4.00 -19.79
N ILE A 433 -14.13 4.43 -18.77
CA ILE A 433 -14.91 3.57 -17.88
C ILE A 433 -16.00 2.85 -18.68
N GLU A 434 -16.84 3.60 -19.39
CA GLU A 434 -17.98 3.06 -20.15
C GLU A 434 -17.52 2.05 -21.21
N THR A 435 -16.50 2.39 -21.98
CA THR A 435 -15.94 1.51 -23.03
C THR A 435 -15.38 0.23 -22.43
N ASN A 436 -14.64 0.32 -21.32
CA ASN A 436 -14.06 -0.87 -20.69
C ASN A 436 -15.10 -1.72 -19.94
N MET A 437 -16.22 -1.16 -19.49
CA MET A 437 -17.36 -1.94 -19.00
C MET A 437 -17.96 -2.81 -20.11
N VAL A 438 -18.12 -2.26 -21.32
CA VAL A 438 -18.55 -3.04 -22.49
C VAL A 438 -17.57 -4.18 -22.78
N PHE A 439 -16.26 -3.92 -22.80
CA PHE A 439 -15.25 -4.98 -23.00
C PHE A 439 -15.24 -6.04 -21.89
N LEU A 440 -15.51 -5.64 -20.65
CA LEU A 440 -15.63 -6.55 -19.52
C LEU A 440 -16.89 -7.42 -19.58
N GLY A 441 -17.85 -7.06 -20.42
CA GLY A 441 -19.08 -7.81 -20.56
C GLY A 441 -20.14 -7.44 -19.51
N VAL A 442 -20.08 -6.23 -18.94
CA VAL A 442 -20.95 -5.77 -17.84
C VAL A 442 -21.83 -4.59 -18.22
N LYS A 443 -23.02 -4.49 -17.62
CA LYS A 443 -23.99 -3.41 -17.88
C LYS A 443 -24.03 -2.38 -16.77
N SER A 444 -23.70 -2.76 -15.54
CA SER A 444 -23.73 -1.88 -14.39
C SER A 444 -22.49 -2.08 -13.51
N LEU A 445 -22.20 -1.09 -12.66
CA LEU A 445 -21.11 -1.23 -11.67
C LEU A 445 -21.33 -2.40 -10.70
N LYS A 446 -22.58 -2.79 -10.44
CA LYS A 446 -22.92 -3.92 -9.57
C LYS A 446 -22.49 -5.28 -10.14
N ASP A 447 -22.31 -5.36 -11.46
CA ASP A 447 -21.83 -6.58 -12.12
C ASP A 447 -20.30 -6.74 -11.99
N LEU A 448 -19.59 -5.68 -11.57
CA LEU A 448 -18.16 -5.73 -11.36
C LEU A 448 -17.84 -6.57 -10.12
N GLY A 449 -16.84 -7.44 -10.24
CA GLY A 449 -16.35 -8.23 -9.12
C GLY A 449 -15.01 -8.90 -9.40
N PRO A 450 -14.40 -9.56 -8.41
CA PRO A 450 -13.06 -10.13 -8.53
C PRO A 450 -12.95 -11.20 -9.63
N HIS A 451 -14.07 -11.84 -9.97
CA HIS A 451 -14.15 -12.82 -11.05
C HIS A 451 -13.79 -12.23 -12.44
N LEU A 452 -13.87 -10.90 -12.61
CA LEU A 452 -13.44 -10.16 -13.81
C LEU A 452 -11.99 -9.69 -13.74
N LEU A 453 -11.23 -10.10 -12.73
CA LEU A 453 -9.84 -9.69 -12.52
C LEU A 453 -8.92 -10.90 -12.42
N ASN A 454 -7.65 -10.69 -12.79
CA ASN A 454 -6.54 -11.54 -12.37
C ASN A 454 -5.63 -10.71 -11.47
N THR A 455 -5.67 -11.02 -10.17
CA THR A 455 -4.95 -10.35 -9.08
C THR A 455 -3.67 -11.08 -8.68
N ALA A 456 -3.36 -12.23 -9.29
CA ALA A 456 -2.33 -13.15 -8.81
C ALA A 456 -0.92 -12.53 -8.69
N ARG A 457 -0.59 -11.49 -9.50
CA ARG A 457 0.69 -10.78 -9.38
C ARG A 457 0.72 -9.82 -8.19
N LEU A 458 -0.37 -9.12 -7.92
CA LEU A 458 -0.47 -8.19 -6.79
C LEU A 458 -0.63 -8.93 -5.46
N GLU A 459 -1.32 -10.07 -5.45
CA GLU A 459 -1.51 -10.90 -4.26
C GLU A 459 -0.22 -11.46 -3.66
N ARG A 460 0.88 -11.50 -4.43
CA ARG A 460 2.21 -11.85 -3.94
C ARG A 460 2.81 -10.80 -3.01
N ASP A 461 2.33 -9.56 -3.12
CA ASP A 461 2.78 -8.45 -2.29
C ASP A 461 1.95 -8.35 -0.99
N VAL A 462 0.81 -9.05 -0.88
CA VAL A 462 -0.04 -9.04 0.32
C VAL A 462 0.69 -9.82 1.40
N VAL A 463 1.00 -9.16 2.53
CA VAL A 463 1.71 -9.75 3.68
C VAL A 463 1.09 -11.10 4.03
N GLY A 464 1.89 -12.16 3.92
CA GLY A 464 1.40 -13.54 3.83
C GLY A 464 1.26 -14.26 5.17
N SER A 465 0.05 -14.80 5.37
CA SER A 465 -0.30 -15.89 6.28
C SER A 465 0.83 -16.91 6.47
N VAL A 466 1.23 -17.15 7.72
CA VAL A 466 2.26 -18.11 8.09
C VAL A 466 1.58 -19.44 8.42
N LYS A 467 2.17 -20.58 8.04
CA LYS A 467 1.69 -21.87 8.58
C LYS A 467 2.04 -21.96 10.06
N PHE A 468 1.05 -22.24 10.91
CA PHE A 468 1.15 -22.17 12.39
C PHE A 468 0.79 -23.52 13.04
N ILE A 469 1.58 -24.55 12.76
CA ILE A 469 1.41 -25.89 13.37
C ILE A 469 1.59 -25.83 14.90
N GLY A 470 2.48 -24.97 15.39
CA GLY A 470 2.70 -24.80 16.84
C GLY A 470 1.47 -24.33 17.60
N SER A 471 0.64 -23.46 17.02
CA SER A 471 -0.62 -23.01 17.66
C SER A 471 -1.63 -24.14 17.80
N PHE A 472 -1.72 -25.02 16.80
CA PHE A 472 -2.58 -26.20 16.87
C PHE A 472 -2.19 -27.09 18.06
N TYR A 473 -0.91 -27.48 18.17
CA TYR A 473 -0.48 -28.32 19.30
C TYR A 473 -0.52 -27.58 20.64
N ALA A 474 -0.37 -26.26 20.66
CA ALA A 474 -0.62 -25.46 21.85
C ALA A 474 -2.09 -25.56 22.31
N LEU A 475 -3.07 -25.54 21.38
CA LEU A 475 -4.48 -25.79 21.72
C LEU A 475 -4.67 -27.20 22.29
N ILE A 476 -4.15 -28.22 21.60
CA ILE A 476 -4.29 -29.63 22.04
C ILE A 476 -3.76 -29.80 23.46
N LEU A 477 -2.54 -29.31 23.74
CA LEU A 477 -1.91 -29.46 25.05
C LEU A 477 -2.57 -28.60 26.12
N SER A 478 -3.10 -27.42 25.77
CA SER A 478 -3.81 -26.54 26.72
C SER A 478 -5.09 -27.14 27.28
N ARG A 479 -5.62 -28.21 26.68
CA ARG A 479 -6.83 -28.91 27.16
C ARG A 479 -6.56 -29.82 28.35
N SER A 480 -5.32 -30.20 28.60
CA SER A 480 -4.97 -31.01 29.76
C SER A 480 -4.65 -30.13 30.95
N ASP A 481 -5.36 -30.36 32.05
CA ASP A 481 -5.08 -29.81 33.37
C ASP A 481 -3.68 -30.17 33.92
N ARG A 482 -3.04 -31.21 33.35
CA ARG A 482 -1.66 -31.62 33.65
C ARG A 482 -0.59 -30.75 32.99
N VAL A 483 -0.97 -29.72 32.22
CA VAL A 483 -0.03 -28.93 31.40
C VAL A 483 0.01 -27.46 31.84
N HIS A 484 1.19 -27.01 32.28
CA HIS A 484 1.50 -25.58 32.41
C HIS A 484 2.19 -25.08 31.13
N LEU A 485 1.38 -24.58 30.19
CA LEU A 485 1.85 -24.25 28.85
C LEU A 485 2.54 -22.87 28.79
N THR A 486 3.81 -22.87 28.38
CA THR A 486 4.53 -21.65 27.97
C THR A 486 4.67 -21.61 26.44
N VAL A 487 4.26 -20.51 25.81
CA VAL A 487 4.38 -20.31 24.35
C VAL A 487 5.40 -19.23 24.03
N VAL A 488 6.30 -19.52 23.09
CA VAL A 488 7.22 -18.54 22.50
C VAL A 488 6.54 -17.84 21.32
N ALA A 489 6.01 -16.65 21.54
CA ALA A 489 5.37 -15.83 20.51
C ALA A 489 6.33 -14.73 20.04
N ARG A 490 7.00 -14.93 18.89
CA ARG A 490 7.96 -13.95 18.34
C ARG A 490 7.24 -12.73 17.74
N SER A 491 6.71 -12.89 16.53
CA SER A 491 6.00 -11.82 15.79
C SER A 491 4.54 -11.63 16.21
N ASN A 492 4.08 -12.36 17.22
CA ASN A 492 2.67 -12.43 17.64
C ASN A 492 2.50 -12.11 19.12
N TYR A 493 3.56 -11.66 19.79
CA TYR A 493 3.58 -11.52 21.24
C TYR A 493 2.43 -10.68 21.77
N ASP A 494 2.27 -9.45 21.26
CA ASP A 494 1.29 -8.50 21.79
C ASP A 494 -0.14 -9.02 21.58
N ALA A 495 -0.45 -9.48 20.35
CA ALA A 495 -1.75 -10.08 20.03
C ALA A 495 -2.09 -11.30 20.91
N VAL A 496 -1.14 -12.21 21.10
CA VAL A 496 -1.35 -13.42 21.91
C VAL A 496 -1.43 -13.10 23.40
N LYS A 497 -0.68 -12.10 23.87
CA LYS A 497 -0.72 -11.63 25.26
C LYS A 497 -2.04 -10.96 25.59
N GLU A 498 -2.55 -10.12 24.69
CA GLU A 498 -3.79 -9.39 24.89
C GLU A 498 -5.01 -10.30 24.72
N ASN A 499 -5.05 -11.08 23.63
CA ASN A 499 -6.28 -11.75 23.18
C ASN A 499 -6.23 -13.28 23.33
N GLY A 500 -5.08 -13.85 23.67
CA GLY A 500 -4.86 -15.30 23.59
C GLY A 500 -4.69 -15.76 22.14
N ILE A 501 -4.80 -17.07 21.92
CA ILE A 501 -4.76 -17.69 20.60
C ILE A 501 -6.17 -18.16 20.26
N PHE A 502 -6.71 -17.65 19.16
CA PHE A 502 -7.95 -18.13 18.56
C PHE A 502 -7.65 -19.15 17.46
N ILE A 503 -8.34 -20.28 17.49
CA ILE A 503 -8.27 -21.32 16.47
C ILE A 503 -9.66 -21.69 15.99
N ASP A 504 -9.88 -21.58 14.68
CA ASP A 504 -11.06 -22.07 13.96
C ASP A 504 -10.71 -23.37 13.25
N SER A 505 -11.19 -24.50 13.77
CA SER A 505 -10.80 -25.84 13.34
C SER A 505 -11.96 -26.63 12.76
N GLU A 506 -11.80 -27.17 11.55
CA GLU A 506 -12.85 -27.95 10.86
C GLU A 506 -13.33 -29.18 11.65
N ASN A 507 -12.45 -29.78 12.46
CA ASN A 507 -12.71 -31.01 13.22
C ASN A 507 -12.66 -30.85 14.75
N HIS A 508 -12.34 -29.64 15.25
CA HIS A 508 -12.36 -29.35 16.69
C HIS A 508 -13.32 -28.21 17.07
N GLY A 509 -13.84 -27.44 16.11
CA GLY A 509 -14.63 -26.25 16.37
C GLY A 509 -13.77 -25.02 16.66
N GLN A 510 -14.40 -23.97 17.17
CA GLN A 510 -13.77 -22.68 17.47
C GLN A 510 -13.34 -22.60 18.93
N HIS A 511 -12.09 -22.22 19.17
CA HIS A 511 -11.50 -22.16 20.50
C HIS A 511 -10.69 -20.88 20.66
N THR A 512 -10.82 -20.23 21.82
CA THR A 512 -9.86 -19.22 22.28
C THR A 512 -9.23 -19.72 23.57
N PHE A 513 -7.91 -19.74 23.64
CA PHE A 513 -7.20 -20.13 24.86
C PHE A 513 -6.03 -19.20 25.14
N ARG A 514 -5.66 -19.07 26.41
CA ARG A 514 -4.49 -18.31 26.84
C ARG A 514 -3.46 -19.27 27.43
N PRO A 515 -2.23 -19.33 26.87
CA PRO A 515 -1.13 -20.02 27.51
C PRO A 515 -0.88 -19.47 28.93
N HIS A 516 -0.36 -20.31 29.81
CA HIS A 516 -0.01 -19.91 31.18
C HIS A 516 1.06 -18.82 31.19
N HIS A 517 2.07 -18.96 30.32
CA HIS A 517 3.07 -17.93 30.06
C HIS A 517 3.28 -17.71 28.58
N ILE A 518 3.60 -16.47 28.22
CA ILE A 518 3.88 -16.05 26.85
C ILE A 518 5.18 -15.25 26.89
N VAL A 519 6.17 -15.69 26.12
CA VAL A 519 7.51 -15.08 26.04
C VAL A 519 7.86 -14.74 24.59
N LYS A 520 8.73 -13.75 24.37
CA LYS A 520 9.18 -13.38 23.00
C LYS A 520 10.32 -14.27 22.52
N SER A 521 11.16 -14.73 23.43
CA SER A 521 12.33 -15.58 23.15
C SER A 521 12.44 -16.71 24.18
N PRO A 522 13.02 -17.86 23.82
CA PRO A 522 13.39 -18.88 24.80
C PRO A 522 14.35 -18.38 25.89
N ASP A 523 15.08 -17.29 25.66
CA ASP A 523 15.99 -16.72 26.65
C ASP A 523 15.28 -16.02 27.83
N GLU A 524 13.97 -15.84 27.74
CA GLU A 524 13.15 -15.20 28.78
C GLU A 524 12.58 -16.18 29.81
N VAL A 525 12.79 -17.49 29.63
CA VAL A 525 12.36 -18.49 30.62
C VAL A 525 13.50 -18.87 31.56
N SER A 526 13.15 -19.17 32.82
CA SER A 526 14.09 -19.64 33.83
C SER A 526 13.63 -20.97 34.40
N GLY A 527 14.23 -22.07 33.94
CA GLY A 527 14.01 -23.40 34.52
C GLY A 527 13.86 -24.48 33.46
N PRO A 528 14.28 -25.72 33.77
CA PRO A 528 14.07 -26.83 32.86
C PRO A 528 12.58 -27.16 32.76
N PHE A 529 12.13 -27.43 31.54
CA PHE A 529 10.78 -27.91 31.27
C PHE A 529 10.77 -29.44 31.19
N ASP A 530 9.66 -30.09 31.53
CA ASP A 530 9.50 -31.53 31.32
C ASP A 530 9.54 -31.87 29.82
N TYR A 531 8.90 -31.03 29.00
CA TYR A 531 8.86 -31.14 27.55
C TYR A 531 9.17 -29.80 26.87
N VAL A 532 10.08 -29.82 25.90
CA VAL A 532 10.33 -28.69 24.99
C VAL A 532 9.93 -29.10 23.59
N ILE A 533 8.93 -28.42 23.03
CA ILE A 533 8.31 -28.79 21.75
C ILE A 533 8.78 -27.87 20.62
N CYS A 534 9.50 -28.45 19.67
CA CYS A 534 9.98 -27.79 18.46
C CYS A 534 8.98 -27.98 17.33
N ALA A 535 8.08 -27.01 17.12
CA ALA A 535 7.10 -26.99 16.02
C ALA A 535 7.30 -25.83 15.02
N HIS A 536 8.43 -25.13 15.13
CA HIS A 536 8.81 -24.05 14.22
C HIS A 536 9.43 -24.62 12.93
N LYS A 537 9.68 -23.76 11.94
CA LYS A 537 10.34 -24.15 10.68
C LYS A 537 11.81 -24.51 10.90
N ALA A 538 12.25 -25.67 10.43
CA ALA A 538 13.61 -26.17 10.62
C ALA A 538 14.59 -25.57 9.58
N ILE A 539 14.91 -24.28 9.78
CA ILE A 539 15.77 -23.50 8.88
C ILE A 539 17.20 -23.26 9.40
N ASP A 540 17.42 -23.48 10.71
CA ASP A 540 18.71 -23.39 11.40
C ASP A 540 18.61 -24.13 12.75
N GLN A 541 18.84 -25.43 12.72
CA GLN A 541 18.63 -26.30 13.89
C GLN A 541 19.75 -26.16 14.93
N GLU A 542 20.99 -25.87 14.52
CA GLU A 542 22.11 -25.68 15.44
C GLU A 542 21.94 -24.42 16.29
N ALA A 543 21.51 -23.30 15.68
CA ALA A 543 21.23 -22.08 16.42
C ALA A 543 20.04 -22.25 17.37
N VAL A 544 19.00 -22.98 16.94
CA VAL A 544 17.83 -23.25 17.80
C VAL A 544 18.20 -24.11 18.99
N ALA A 545 18.92 -25.21 18.77
CA ALA A 545 19.39 -26.07 19.86
C ALA A 545 20.17 -25.24 20.89
N SER A 546 21.05 -24.35 20.44
CA SER A 546 21.82 -23.46 21.34
C SER A 546 20.95 -22.50 22.15
N ARG A 547 19.92 -21.91 21.53
CA ARG A 547 19.02 -20.93 22.18
C ARG A 547 18.05 -21.54 23.19
N LEU A 548 17.80 -22.84 23.14
CA LEU A 548 16.91 -23.51 24.07
C LEU A 548 17.59 -23.90 25.39
N GLN A 549 18.88 -23.58 25.55
CA GLN A 549 19.66 -23.90 26.74
C GLN A 549 19.01 -23.45 28.07
N PRO A 550 18.34 -22.29 28.17
CA PRO A 550 17.66 -21.88 29.42
C PRO A 550 16.47 -22.77 29.82
N ALA A 551 15.93 -23.55 28.88
CA ALA A 551 14.73 -24.37 29.04
C ALA A 551 15.01 -25.88 29.14
N ILE A 552 16.25 -26.32 28.92
CA ILE A 552 16.60 -27.74 28.77
C ILE A 552 17.67 -28.17 29.79
N ASN A 553 17.41 -29.27 30.50
CA ASN A 553 18.39 -30.02 31.26
C ASN A 553 18.38 -31.53 30.90
N GLU A 554 19.08 -32.35 31.69
CA GLU A 554 19.15 -33.81 31.50
C GLU A 554 17.79 -34.52 31.68
N ASP A 555 16.85 -33.91 32.41
CA ASP A 555 15.51 -34.45 32.66
C ASP A 555 14.47 -34.03 31.61
N THR A 556 14.76 -32.97 30.85
CA THR A 556 13.89 -32.47 29.78
C THR A 556 13.80 -33.45 28.61
N THR A 557 12.59 -33.64 28.11
CA THR A 557 12.32 -34.34 26.85
C THR A 557 12.12 -33.35 25.71
N ILE A 558 12.88 -33.52 24.63
CA ILE A 558 12.77 -32.67 23.43
C ILE A 558 11.83 -33.35 22.44
N VAL A 559 10.82 -32.63 21.96
CA VAL A 559 9.83 -33.15 21.00
C VAL A 559 9.97 -32.42 19.67
N ILE A 560 10.26 -33.16 18.59
CA ILE A 560 10.55 -32.59 17.26
C ILE A 560 9.36 -32.83 16.32
N ILE A 561 8.50 -31.81 16.20
CA ILE A 561 7.36 -31.75 15.29
C ILE A 561 7.73 -30.90 14.06
N GLN A 562 8.88 -31.20 13.45
CA GLN A 562 9.42 -30.45 12.31
C GLN A 562 9.52 -31.36 11.09
N ASN A 563 9.33 -30.78 9.90
CA ASN A 563 9.51 -31.51 8.64
C ASN A 563 11.00 -31.85 8.40
N GLY A 564 11.26 -32.84 7.54
CA GLY A 564 12.61 -33.21 7.14
C GLY A 564 13.19 -34.38 7.94
N VAL A 565 14.46 -34.67 7.69
CA VAL A 565 15.28 -35.69 8.39
C VAL A 565 16.58 -35.04 8.86
N GLY A 566 17.20 -35.61 9.90
CA GLY A 566 18.42 -35.08 10.51
C GLY A 566 18.19 -33.93 11.49
N ASN A 567 16.93 -33.61 11.83
CA ASN A 567 16.59 -32.58 12.81
C ASN A 567 17.08 -32.96 14.21
N GLU A 568 17.16 -34.25 14.51
CA GLU A 568 17.51 -34.79 15.81
C GLU A 568 19.00 -34.60 16.16
N GLU A 569 19.89 -34.62 15.15
CA GLU A 569 21.34 -34.64 15.36
C GLU A 569 21.86 -33.39 16.10
N PRO A 570 21.45 -32.14 15.74
CA PRO A 570 21.88 -30.95 16.46
C PRO A 570 21.44 -30.93 17.93
N PHE A 571 20.21 -31.40 18.22
CA PHE A 571 19.72 -31.50 19.59
C PHE A 571 20.46 -32.58 20.38
N ARG A 572 20.68 -33.77 19.79
CA ARG A 572 21.46 -34.84 20.44
C ARG A 572 22.89 -34.38 20.75
N LYS A 573 23.51 -33.61 19.85
CA LYS A 573 24.86 -33.06 20.05
C LYS A 573 24.90 -32.03 21.18
N ALA A 574 23.91 -31.15 21.27
CA ALA A 574 23.83 -30.13 22.32
C ALA A 574 23.42 -30.73 23.69
N TYR A 575 22.55 -31.74 23.67
CA TYR A 575 21.92 -32.34 24.85
C TYR A 575 22.06 -33.87 24.83
N PRO A 576 23.26 -34.41 25.12
CA PRO A 576 23.55 -35.83 24.94
C PRO A 576 22.71 -36.75 25.84
N LYS A 577 22.24 -36.25 26.99
CA LYS A 577 21.48 -37.03 27.98
C LYS A 577 19.96 -36.83 27.95
N SER A 578 19.45 -35.88 27.16
CA SER A 578 18.00 -35.64 27.08
C SER A 578 17.32 -36.72 26.23
N SER A 579 16.07 -37.05 26.53
CA SER A 579 15.25 -37.89 25.64
C SER A 579 14.78 -37.07 24.44
N ILE A 580 14.69 -37.70 23.27
CA ILE A 580 14.18 -37.05 22.06
C ILE A 580 13.00 -37.86 21.54
N ILE A 581 11.82 -37.25 21.51
CA ILE A 581 10.65 -37.75 20.80
C ILE A 581 10.66 -37.13 19.42
N THR A 582 10.68 -37.97 18.40
CA THR A 582 10.64 -37.55 17.01
C THR A 582 9.24 -37.77 16.44
N CYS A 583 8.77 -36.86 15.58
CA CYS A 583 7.38 -36.85 15.13
C CYS A 583 7.24 -36.68 13.61
N VAL A 584 6.16 -37.24 13.07
CA VAL A 584 5.62 -36.98 11.73
C VAL A 584 4.18 -36.50 11.88
N THR A 585 3.92 -35.27 11.44
CA THR A 585 2.58 -34.66 11.49
C THR A 585 2.04 -34.33 10.10
N TRP A 586 0.74 -34.50 9.90
CA TRP A 586 0.01 -34.04 8.71
C TRP A 586 -1.00 -32.94 9.07
N VAL A 587 -0.58 -31.93 9.82
CA VAL A 587 -1.43 -30.80 10.23
C VAL A 587 -1.54 -29.71 9.16
N GLY A 588 -2.78 -29.30 8.85
CA GLY A 588 -3.08 -28.18 7.97
C GLY A 588 -3.51 -26.91 8.73
N ALA A 589 -2.55 -26.11 9.22
CA ALA A 589 -2.85 -24.88 9.96
C ALA A 589 -2.26 -23.62 9.31
N THR A 590 -3.08 -22.57 9.15
CA THR A 590 -2.71 -21.29 8.54
C THR A 590 -3.13 -20.14 9.44
N GLN A 591 -2.21 -19.25 9.78
CA GLN A 591 -2.53 -18.00 10.47
C GLN A 591 -3.16 -17.00 9.50
N THR A 592 -4.34 -16.49 9.83
CA THR A 592 -5.02 -15.46 9.02
C THR A 592 -4.77 -14.05 9.53
N SER A 593 -4.47 -13.85 10.81
CA SER A 593 -4.06 -12.57 11.40
C SER A 593 -3.32 -12.84 12.73
N PRO A 594 -2.60 -11.86 13.32
CA PRO A 594 -1.90 -12.08 14.58
C PRO A 594 -2.82 -12.69 15.65
N GLY A 595 -2.43 -13.83 16.22
CA GLY A 595 -3.24 -14.58 17.21
C GLY A 595 -4.38 -15.46 16.65
N VAL A 596 -4.70 -15.40 15.35
CA VAL A 596 -5.85 -16.11 14.73
C VAL A 596 -5.37 -17.19 13.76
N VAL A 597 -5.76 -18.44 14.00
CA VAL A 597 -5.37 -19.61 13.19
C VAL A 597 -6.60 -20.33 12.63
N LYS A 598 -6.55 -20.67 11.34
CA LYS A 598 -7.47 -21.63 10.71
C LYS A 598 -6.81 -22.99 10.57
N HIS A 599 -7.50 -24.04 10.99
CA HIS A 599 -7.05 -25.43 10.92
C HIS A 599 -8.03 -26.25 10.06
N THR A 600 -7.50 -26.98 9.08
CA THR A 600 -8.26 -27.92 8.26
C THR A 600 -8.44 -29.25 9.00
N LYS A 601 -9.30 -30.15 8.51
CA LYS A 601 -9.51 -31.47 9.14
C LYS A 601 -8.30 -32.41 9.22
N SER A 602 -7.15 -32.03 8.65
CA SER A 602 -5.95 -32.87 8.57
C SER A 602 -5.10 -32.68 9.82
N GLU A 603 -4.93 -33.74 10.63
CA GLU A 603 -4.27 -33.65 11.94
C GLU A 603 -3.43 -34.86 12.38
N ASP A 604 -3.29 -35.88 11.53
CA ASP A 604 -2.67 -37.15 11.94
C ASP A 604 -1.23 -36.94 12.47
N MET A 605 -0.94 -37.55 13.62
CA MET A 605 0.35 -37.51 14.29
C MET A 605 0.90 -38.92 14.53
N GLU A 606 2.15 -39.13 14.14
CA GLU A 606 2.95 -40.31 14.49
C GLU A 606 4.15 -39.86 15.32
N ILE A 607 4.41 -40.54 16.44
CA ILE A 607 5.50 -40.23 17.36
C ILE A 607 6.28 -41.49 17.77
N GLY A 608 7.53 -41.30 18.18
CA GLY A 608 8.35 -42.36 18.75
C GLY A 608 9.69 -41.82 19.22
N LEU A 609 10.52 -42.70 19.77
CA LEU A 609 11.81 -42.30 20.33
C LEU A 609 12.87 -42.17 19.23
N PHE A 610 13.73 -41.17 19.35
CA PHE A 610 15.05 -41.17 18.73
C PHE A 610 16.04 -41.75 19.74
N PRO A 611 16.44 -43.03 19.60
CA PRO A 611 17.07 -43.80 20.68
C PRO A 611 18.27 -43.09 21.31
N ASN A 612 18.36 -43.15 22.65
CA ASN A 612 19.53 -42.67 23.38
C ASN A 612 20.18 -43.80 24.20
N PRO A 613 21.34 -44.32 23.79
CA PRO A 613 22.07 -45.31 24.59
C PRO A 613 22.50 -44.81 25.98
N SER A 614 22.49 -43.48 26.20
CA SER A 614 22.87 -42.86 27.48
C SER A 614 21.70 -42.66 28.45
N VAL A 615 20.48 -43.06 28.09
CA VAL A 615 19.29 -42.98 28.95
C VAL A 615 18.64 -44.35 29.03
N ASP A 616 18.21 -44.73 30.23
CA ASP A 616 17.52 -46.01 30.44
C ASP A 616 16.24 -46.10 29.59
N GLN A 617 16.13 -47.15 28.79
CA GLN A 617 15.00 -47.37 27.88
C GLN A 617 13.63 -47.28 28.58
N PRO A 618 13.41 -47.81 29.81
CA PRO A 618 12.15 -47.63 30.54
C PRO A 618 11.81 -46.15 30.83
N VAL A 619 12.82 -45.30 31.06
CA VAL A 619 12.61 -43.86 31.30
C VAL A 619 12.16 -43.17 30.02
N GLU A 620 12.84 -43.44 28.90
CA GLU A 620 12.45 -42.88 27.59
C GLU A 620 11.03 -43.32 27.21
N GLN A 621 10.70 -44.60 27.42
CA GLN A 621 9.38 -45.14 27.12
C GLN A 621 8.28 -44.50 27.99
N SER A 622 8.57 -44.26 29.27
CA SER A 622 7.66 -43.56 30.18
C SER A 622 7.41 -42.12 29.72
N ARG A 623 8.45 -41.39 29.29
CA ARG A 623 8.34 -40.03 28.74
C ARG A 623 7.52 -40.01 27.44
N LEU A 624 7.78 -40.94 26.51
CA LEU A 624 7.00 -41.08 25.28
C LEU A 624 5.51 -41.33 25.58
N THR A 625 5.22 -42.29 26.45
CA THR A 625 3.84 -42.68 26.82
C THR A 625 3.12 -41.52 27.51
N THR A 626 3.83 -40.79 28.37
CA THR A 626 3.29 -39.60 29.03
C THR A 626 2.92 -38.53 27.99
N PHE A 627 3.81 -38.21 27.06
CA PHE A 627 3.53 -37.23 26.02
C PHE A 627 2.36 -37.64 25.11
N ALA A 628 2.30 -38.92 24.71
CA ALA A 628 1.19 -39.48 23.94
C ALA A 628 -0.15 -39.28 24.67
N SER A 629 -0.19 -39.55 25.99
CA SER A 629 -1.40 -39.35 26.79
C SER A 629 -1.87 -37.90 26.86
N LEU A 630 -0.95 -36.92 26.72
CA LEU A 630 -1.30 -35.49 26.67
C LEU A 630 -1.96 -35.13 25.33
N LEU A 631 -1.46 -35.70 24.23
CA LEU A 631 -2.05 -35.54 22.90
C LEU A 631 -3.45 -36.18 22.83
N GLU A 632 -3.59 -37.41 23.32
CA GLU A 632 -4.87 -38.12 23.40
C GLU A 632 -5.89 -37.35 24.26
N GLY A 633 -5.48 -36.85 25.44
CA GLY A 633 -6.32 -36.01 26.30
C GLY A 633 -6.76 -34.70 25.65
N GLY A 634 -5.99 -34.19 24.67
CA GLY A 634 -6.35 -33.05 23.84
C GLY A 634 -7.26 -33.37 22.66
N ASN A 635 -7.72 -34.62 22.53
CA ASN A 635 -8.54 -35.16 21.44
C ASN A 635 -7.85 -35.15 20.06
N THR A 636 -6.52 -35.19 19.98
CA THR A 636 -5.82 -35.34 18.69
C THR A 636 -5.44 -36.79 18.42
N ARG A 637 -5.43 -37.18 17.14
CA ARG A 637 -5.05 -38.53 16.72
C ARG A 637 -3.55 -38.70 16.83
N CYS A 638 -3.10 -39.65 17.64
CA CYS A 638 -1.69 -39.93 17.87
C CYS A 638 -1.42 -41.44 17.78
N GLN A 639 -0.37 -41.82 17.06
CA GLN A 639 0.11 -43.21 16.99
C GLN A 639 1.56 -43.28 17.46
N ILE A 640 1.86 -44.17 18.41
CA ILE A 640 3.24 -44.49 18.79
C ILE A 640 3.78 -45.56 17.83
N LEU A 641 4.98 -45.33 17.29
CA LEU A 641 5.68 -46.25 16.40
C LEU A 641 7.12 -46.50 16.89
N GLU A 642 7.61 -47.72 16.68
CA GLU A 642 8.99 -48.10 17.03
C GLU A 642 10.01 -47.56 16.01
N ASP A 643 9.75 -47.74 14.71
CA ASP A 643 10.62 -47.28 13.64
C ASP A 643 10.16 -45.92 13.09
N MET A 644 10.40 -44.87 13.88
CA MET A 644 10.09 -43.51 13.44
C MET A 644 11.02 -43.00 12.33
N GLN A 645 12.24 -43.50 12.23
CA GLN A 645 13.17 -43.04 11.20
C GLN A 645 12.66 -43.43 9.82
N ARG A 646 12.13 -44.64 9.65
CA ARG A 646 11.40 -45.03 8.44
C ARG A 646 10.28 -44.05 8.09
N ARG A 647 9.38 -43.73 9.04
CA ARG A 647 8.28 -42.79 8.80
C ARG A 647 8.74 -41.39 8.40
N ARG A 648 9.81 -40.88 9.03
CA ARG A 648 10.39 -39.59 8.66
C ARG A 648 10.91 -39.61 7.22
N TRP A 649 11.62 -40.66 6.84
CA TRP A 649 12.13 -40.83 5.49
C TRP A 649 11.00 -40.98 4.47
N GLU A 650 9.95 -41.75 4.76
CA GLU A 650 8.76 -41.88 3.89
C GLU A 650 8.15 -40.50 3.59
N LYS A 651 7.99 -39.66 4.62
CA LYS A 651 7.50 -38.29 4.44
C LYS A 651 8.52 -37.39 3.73
N VAL A 652 9.82 -37.61 3.88
CA VAL A 652 10.84 -36.85 3.16
C VAL A 652 10.87 -37.20 1.68
N VAL A 653 10.58 -38.43 1.26
CA VAL A 653 10.39 -38.76 -0.17
C VAL A 653 9.29 -37.90 -0.78
N TRP A 654 8.15 -37.74 -0.09
CA TRP A 654 7.08 -36.83 -0.49
C TRP A 654 7.52 -35.36 -0.51
N ASN A 655 8.14 -34.89 0.58
CA ASN A 655 8.55 -33.49 0.70
C ASN A 655 9.63 -33.12 -0.32
N ALA A 656 10.64 -33.97 -0.53
CA ALA A 656 11.72 -33.73 -1.47
C ALA A 656 11.17 -33.49 -2.88
N ALA A 657 10.17 -34.28 -3.30
CA ALA A 657 9.48 -34.05 -4.56
C ALA A 657 8.64 -32.76 -4.52
N TRP A 658 7.60 -32.70 -3.71
CA TRP A 658 6.60 -31.64 -3.86
C TRP A 658 7.02 -30.30 -3.29
N ASN A 659 7.78 -30.27 -2.19
CA ASN A 659 8.25 -28.99 -1.64
C ASN A 659 9.22 -28.31 -2.61
N THR A 660 10.15 -29.04 -3.21
CA THR A 660 11.14 -28.44 -4.12
C THR A 660 10.54 -28.13 -5.49
N LEU A 661 9.86 -29.08 -6.14
CA LEU A 661 9.39 -28.91 -7.52
C LEU A 661 8.35 -27.80 -7.63
N THR A 662 7.38 -27.74 -6.72
CA THR A 662 6.39 -26.64 -6.71
C THR A 662 7.02 -25.29 -6.36
N THR A 663 8.08 -25.26 -5.55
CA THR A 663 8.79 -24.01 -5.19
C THR A 663 9.63 -23.50 -6.35
N LEU A 664 10.40 -24.38 -7.00
CA LEU A 664 11.27 -24.02 -8.12
C LEU A 664 10.47 -23.57 -9.35
N THR A 665 9.34 -24.22 -9.62
CA THR A 665 8.54 -23.98 -10.84
C THR A 665 7.41 -22.99 -10.64
N LEU A 666 7.00 -22.74 -9.39
CA LEU A 666 5.78 -21.99 -9.03
C LEU A 666 4.48 -22.59 -9.57
N LEU A 667 4.52 -23.85 -10.02
CA LEU A 667 3.34 -24.64 -10.38
C LEU A 667 2.81 -25.39 -9.16
N ASP A 668 1.51 -25.70 -9.15
CA ASP A 668 0.96 -26.74 -8.27
C ASP A 668 1.37 -28.14 -8.75
N THR A 669 1.13 -29.16 -7.94
CA THR A 669 1.52 -30.54 -8.23
C THR A 669 0.95 -31.07 -9.55
N GLN A 670 -0.33 -30.81 -9.85
CA GLN A 670 -0.97 -31.33 -11.07
C GLN A 670 -0.48 -30.56 -12.29
N SER A 671 -0.37 -29.23 -12.20
CA SER A 671 0.20 -28.41 -13.27
C SER A 671 1.64 -28.80 -13.61
N TRP A 672 2.46 -29.14 -12.61
CA TRP A 672 3.80 -29.67 -12.83
C TRP A 672 3.78 -31.01 -13.56
N LEU A 673 2.99 -31.98 -13.07
CA LEU A 673 2.95 -33.33 -13.65
C LEU A 673 2.49 -33.35 -15.11
N HIS A 674 1.68 -32.38 -15.52
CA HIS A 674 1.20 -32.21 -16.90
C HIS A 674 2.02 -31.20 -17.73
N SER A 675 3.09 -30.63 -17.16
CA SER A 675 3.86 -29.57 -17.83
C SER A 675 4.76 -30.09 -18.97
N SER A 676 5.21 -31.34 -18.89
CA SER A 676 6.00 -32.00 -19.93
C SER A 676 5.96 -33.52 -19.80
N ASN A 677 6.37 -34.23 -20.86
CA ASN A 677 6.54 -35.69 -20.84
C ASN A 677 7.62 -36.16 -19.82
N ASP A 678 8.51 -35.26 -19.41
CA ASP A 678 9.63 -35.56 -18.50
C ASP A 678 9.31 -35.30 -17.03
N ALA A 679 8.21 -34.59 -16.72
CA ALA A 679 7.87 -34.19 -15.36
C ALA A 679 7.64 -35.39 -14.43
N ILE A 680 6.86 -36.39 -14.88
CA ILE A 680 6.61 -37.63 -14.11
C ILE A 680 7.91 -38.45 -13.95
N PRO A 681 8.67 -38.79 -15.02
CA PRO A 681 9.95 -39.49 -14.88
C PRO A 681 10.93 -38.82 -13.93
N LEU A 682 11.10 -37.49 -14.02
CA LEU A 682 12.00 -36.74 -13.13
C LEU A 682 11.54 -36.82 -11.67
N THR A 683 10.24 -36.64 -11.43
CA THR A 683 9.65 -36.71 -10.08
C THR A 683 9.89 -38.08 -9.45
N ARG A 684 9.62 -39.15 -10.19
CA ARG A 684 9.82 -40.53 -9.73
C ARG A 684 11.31 -40.81 -9.47
N ARG A 685 12.20 -40.35 -10.34
CA ARG A 685 13.66 -40.52 -10.16
C ARG A 685 14.16 -39.80 -8.92
N LEU A 686 13.72 -38.57 -8.67
CA LEU A 686 14.03 -37.84 -7.43
C LEU A 686 13.59 -38.63 -6.19
N MET A 687 12.36 -39.16 -6.19
CA MET A 687 11.86 -39.97 -5.07
C MET A 687 12.70 -41.23 -4.85
N ARG A 688 13.08 -41.94 -5.92
CA ARG A 688 13.95 -43.13 -5.85
C ARG A 688 15.34 -42.81 -5.29
N GLU A 689 15.97 -41.74 -5.76
CA GLU A 689 17.30 -41.33 -5.25
C GLU A 689 17.25 -40.99 -3.75
N VAL A 690 16.14 -40.43 -3.26
CA VAL A 690 15.94 -40.20 -1.81
C VAL A 690 15.74 -41.51 -1.05
N ILE A 691 15.04 -42.50 -1.63
CA ILE A 691 14.89 -43.85 -1.05
C ILE A 691 16.24 -44.56 -0.96
N ASP A 692 17.09 -44.47 -1.99
CA ASP A 692 18.43 -45.08 -2.00
C ASP A 692 19.28 -44.56 -0.82
N VAL A 693 19.21 -43.24 -0.57
CA VAL A 693 19.87 -42.62 0.58
C VAL A 693 19.26 -43.10 1.89
N ALA A 694 17.93 -43.17 1.99
CA ALA A 694 17.22 -43.63 3.18
C ALA A 694 17.64 -45.05 3.58
N GLN A 695 17.71 -45.96 2.61
CA GLN A 695 18.14 -47.34 2.82
C GLN A 695 19.58 -47.42 3.37
N LYS A 696 20.51 -46.60 2.85
CA LYS A 696 21.88 -46.51 3.39
C LYS A 696 21.94 -45.88 4.78
N CYS A 697 20.99 -45.01 5.12
CA CYS A 697 20.80 -44.49 6.48
C CYS A 697 20.17 -45.52 7.45
N GLY A 698 19.84 -46.73 7.00
CA GLY A 698 19.24 -47.77 7.84
C GLY A 698 17.71 -47.69 7.95
N ALA A 699 17.06 -46.85 7.13
CA ALA A 699 15.60 -46.80 7.05
C ALA A 699 15.11 -47.73 5.93
N SER A 700 14.41 -48.81 6.29
CA SER A 700 13.91 -49.82 5.34
C SER A 700 12.69 -49.30 4.57
N LEU A 701 12.95 -48.58 3.47
CA LEU A 701 11.94 -48.11 2.52
C LEU A 701 11.95 -48.98 1.27
N GLU A 702 10.76 -49.41 0.84
CA GLU A 702 10.55 -50.15 -0.40
C GLU A 702 10.35 -49.18 -1.59
N TYR A 703 10.72 -49.58 -2.80
CA TYR A 703 10.60 -48.71 -3.98
C TYR A 703 9.16 -48.50 -4.43
N GLU A 704 8.26 -49.41 -4.09
CA GLU A 704 6.82 -49.36 -4.30
C GLU A 704 6.19 -48.12 -3.65
N LEU A 705 6.84 -47.56 -2.61
CA LEU A 705 6.45 -46.29 -2.01
C LEU A 705 6.34 -45.16 -3.05
N VAL A 706 7.17 -45.18 -4.10
CA VAL A 706 7.08 -44.17 -5.17
C VAL A 706 5.74 -44.26 -5.89
N ASP A 707 5.26 -45.46 -6.17
CA ASP A 707 3.95 -45.66 -6.79
C ASP A 707 2.83 -45.23 -5.85
N GLU A 708 2.88 -45.61 -4.58
CA GLU A 708 1.90 -45.21 -3.56
C GLU A 708 1.80 -43.68 -3.42
N LEU A 709 2.93 -42.98 -3.38
CA LEU A 709 2.96 -41.51 -3.27
C LEU A 709 2.51 -40.83 -4.57
N MET A 710 2.81 -41.41 -5.72
CA MET A 710 2.34 -40.89 -7.02
C MET A 710 0.83 -41.07 -7.17
N ASP A 711 0.28 -42.22 -6.79
CA ASP A 711 -1.16 -42.47 -6.78
C ASP A 711 -1.87 -41.54 -5.79
N ARG A 712 -1.29 -41.36 -4.60
CA ARG A 712 -1.80 -40.40 -3.61
C ARG A 712 -1.87 -38.99 -4.18
N ILE A 713 -0.83 -38.46 -4.83
CA ILE A 713 -0.89 -37.09 -5.36
C ILE A 713 -1.87 -36.97 -6.53
N ASN A 714 -1.98 -38.00 -7.37
CA ASN A 714 -2.90 -38.02 -8.51
C ASN A 714 -4.38 -38.09 -8.08
N SER A 715 -4.65 -38.64 -6.89
CA SER A 715 -6.00 -38.61 -6.29
C SER A 715 -6.41 -37.23 -5.75
N LEU A 716 -5.46 -36.30 -5.62
CA LEU A 716 -5.69 -34.96 -5.07
C LEU A 716 -5.78 -33.92 -6.20
N PRO A 717 -6.53 -32.83 -5.99
CA PRO A 717 -6.47 -31.67 -6.89
C PRO A 717 -5.06 -31.08 -6.90
N GLY A 718 -4.79 -30.19 -7.86
CA GLY A 718 -3.55 -29.42 -7.89
C GLY A 718 -3.34 -28.66 -6.58
N ILE A 719 -2.31 -29.04 -5.82
CA ILE A 719 -1.98 -28.43 -4.53
C ILE A 719 -0.60 -27.77 -4.57
N GLY A 720 -0.47 -26.65 -3.85
CA GLY A 720 0.82 -26.05 -3.54
C GLY A 720 1.44 -26.68 -2.29
N SER A 721 2.77 -26.60 -2.17
CA SER A 721 3.49 -27.13 -1.03
C SER A 721 3.70 -26.10 0.09
N SER A 722 4.10 -26.56 1.28
CA SER A 722 4.44 -25.65 2.39
C SER A 722 5.63 -24.75 2.08
N MET A 723 6.68 -25.30 1.45
CA MET A 723 7.86 -24.55 1.03
C MET A 723 7.52 -23.53 -0.07
N GLN A 724 6.59 -23.86 -0.97
CA GLN A 724 6.13 -22.89 -1.98
C GLN A 724 5.37 -21.73 -1.34
N THR A 725 4.59 -21.98 -0.29
CA THR A 725 3.95 -20.91 0.50
C THR A 725 5.02 -20.01 1.14
N ASP A 726 6.04 -20.59 1.77
CA ASP A 726 7.13 -19.84 2.38
C ASP A 726 7.88 -19.00 1.33
N PHE A 727 8.18 -19.57 0.16
CA PHE A 727 8.79 -18.84 -0.96
C PHE A 727 7.92 -17.66 -1.42
N LYS A 728 6.61 -17.88 -1.63
CA LYS A 728 5.67 -16.83 -2.05
C LYS A 728 5.57 -15.69 -1.04
N ASN A 729 5.82 -15.99 0.23
CA ASN A 729 5.79 -15.04 1.34
C ASN A 729 7.17 -14.44 1.68
N GLY A 730 8.21 -14.69 0.87
CA GLY A 730 9.55 -14.15 1.10
C GLY A 730 10.27 -14.73 2.32
N LYS A 731 9.94 -15.96 2.74
CA LYS A 731 10.49 -16.57 3.97
C LYS A 731 11.60 -17.57 3.68
N PRO A 732 12.54 -17.75 4.64
CA PRO A 732 13.54 -18.81 4.56
C PRO A 732 12.91 -20.20 4.40
N LEU A 733 13.55 -21.04 3.60
CA LEU A 733 13.06 -22.37 3.23
C LEU A 733 13.75 -23.47 4.05
N GLU A 734 13.02 -24.57 4.30
CA GLU A 734 13.51 -25.77 5.01
C GLU A 734 14.40 -26.66 4.11
N VAL A 735 15.35 -26.05 3.39
CA VAL A 735 16.19 -26.74 2.40
C VAL A 735 17.09 -27.78 3.06
N ASP A 736 17.74 -27.41 4.16
CA ASP A 736 18.72 -28.26 4.86
C ASP A 736 18.14 -29.60 5.28
N VAL A 737 16.91 -29.64 5.77
CA VAL A 737 16.34 -30.86 6.36
C VAL A 737 15.50 -31.67 5.38
N ILE A 738 15.11 -31.08 4.24
CA ILE A 738 14.30 -31.79 3.22
C ILE A 738 15.15 -32.36 2.09
N VAL A 739 16.14 -31.61 1.57
CA VAL A 739 17.02 -32.08 0.48
C VAL A 739 18.51 -31.93 0.80
N GLY A 740 18.88 -31.01 1.70
CA GLY A 740 20.26 -30.81 2.11
C GLY A 740 20.84 -32.02 2.84
N PHE A 741 20.12 -32.56 3.83
CA PHE A 741 20.54 -33.72 4.61
C PHE A 741 20.58 -34.99 3.77
N PRO A 742 19.55 -35.35 2.98
CA PRO A 742 19.67 -36.45 2.02
C PRO A 742 20.86 -36.31 1.07
N SER A 743 21.08 -35.14 0.47
CA SER A 743 22.21 -34.90 -0.43
C SER A 743 23.57 -34.97 0.29
N LYS A 744 23.65 -34.53 1.55
CA LYS A 744 24.84 -34.70 2.40
C LYS A 744 25.14 -36.18 2.64
N LYS A 745 24.13 -36.97 3.03
CA LYS A 745 24.28 -38.42 3.28
C LYS A 745 24.62 -39.20 2.01
N ALA A 746 24.04 -38.84 0.87
CA ALA A 746 24.40 -39.41 -0.43
C ALA A 746 25.91 -39.29 -0.69
N ARG A 747 26.48 -38.09 -0.49
CA ARG A 747 27.92 -37.85 -0.62
C ARG A 747 28.76 -38.64 0.39
N GLU A 748 28.33 -38.70 1.66
CA GLU A 748 29.03 -39.47 2.70
C GLU A 748 29.10 -40.97 2.34
N PHE A 749 28.08 -41.51 1.68
CA PHE A 749 28.03 -42.91 1.25
C PHE A 749 28.57 -43.17 -0.16
N GLY A 750 28.96 -42.13 -0.91
CA GLY A 750 29.38 -42.26 -2.31
C GLY A 750 28.26 -42.72 -3.25
N LEU A 751 27.00 -42.39 -2.96
CA LEU A 751 25.87 -42.66 -3.83
C LEU A 751 25.77 -41.63 -4.97
N GLU A 752 25.47 -42.09 -6.18
CA GLU A 752 25.16 -41.19 -7.30
C GLU A 752 23.68 -40.78 -7.27
N THR A 753 23.41 -39.51 -6.92
CA THR A 753 22.05 -38.96 -6.84
C THR A 753 21.91 -37.67 -7.65
N PRO A 754 22.06 -37.73 -9.00
CA PRO A 754 22.17 -36.54 -9.84
C PRO A 754 20.93 -35.66 -9.84
N VAL A 755 19.72 -36.22 -9.72
CA VAL A 755 18.49 -35.44 -9.65
C VAL A 755 18.36 -34.77 -8.29
N LEU A 756 18.60 -35.50 -7.20
CA LEU A 756 18.60 -34.95 -5.84
C LEU A 756 19.64 -33.83 -5.70
N ASP A 757 20.85 -34.01 -6.21
CA ASP A 757 21.91 -33.01 -6.12
C ASP A 757 21.57 -31.74 -6.91
N THR A 758 21.02 -31.91 -8.11
CA THR A 758 20.55 -30.78 -8.94
C THR A 758 19.43 -30.01 -8.24
N ILE A 759 18.41 -30.72 -7.75
CA ILE A 759 17.26 -30.12 -7.08
C ILE A 759 17.69 -29.43 -5.78
N SER A 760 18.60 -30.05 -5.02
CA SER A 760 19.16 -29.48 -3.79
C SER A 760 19.90 -28.17 -4.08
N ALA A 761 20.77 -28.15 -5.10
CA ALA A 761 21.55 -26.96 -5.47
C ALA A 761 20.64 -25.80 -5.94
N LEU A 762 19.66 -26.08 -6.79
CA LEU A 762 18.71 -25.08 -7.28
C LEU A 762 17.84 -24.52 -6.16
N THR A 763 17.32 -25.40 -5.29
CA THR A 763 16.47 -24.98 -4.15
C THR A 763 17.29 -24.13 -3.16
N ARG A 764 18.56 -24.49 -2.92
CA ARG A 764 19.48 -23.68 -2.12
C ARG A 764 19.70 -22.30 -2.71
N ALA A 765 19.95 -22.19 -4.02
CA ALA A 765 20.14 -20.90 -4.68
C ALA A 765 18.90 -20.00 -4.55
N VAL A 766 17.71 -20.60 -4.63
CA VAL A 766 16.45 -19.89 -4.37
C VAL A 766 16.37 -19.38 -2.92
N ASP A 767 16.69 -20.21 -1.93
CA ASP A 767 16.70 -19.82 -0.51
C ASP A 767 17.74 -18.71 -0.22
N VAL A 768 18.94 -18.79 -0.80
CA VAL A 768 19.98 -17.74 -0.67
C VAL A 768 19.48 -16.40 -1.21
N ARG A 769 18.76 -16.41 -2.35
CA ARG A 769 18.17 -15.19 -2.92
C ARG A 769 17.12 -14.61 -1.97
N LEU A 770 16.29 -15.43 -1.36
CA LEU A 770 15.26 -14.98 -0.40
C LEU A 770 15.85 -14.41 0.89
N ARG A 771 16.99 -14.94 1.35
CA ARG A 771 17.68 -14.44 2.55
C ARG A 771 18.46 -13.15 2.30
N SER A 772 18.78 -12.86 1.04
CA SER A 772 19.53 -11.65 0.62
C SER A 772 18.64 -10.48 0.21
N SER A 773 17.34 -10.73 0.03
CA SER A 773 16.31 -9.73 -0.28
C SER A 773 15.65 -9.21 0.98
#